data_AF-A5UPN7-F1
#
_entry.id   AF-A5UPN7-F1
#
_cell.length_a   1.000
_cell.length_b   1.000
_cell.length_c   1.000
_cell.angle_alpha   90.00
_cell.angle_beta   90.00
_cell.angle_gamma   90.00
#
_symmetry.space_group_name_H-M   'P 1'
#
loop_
_entity.id
_entity.type
_entity.pdbx_description
1 polymer ?
#
loop_
_entity_poly.entity_id
_entity_poly.type
_entity_poly.pdbx_seq_one_letter_code
_entity_poly.pdbx_strand_id
1 'polypeptide(L)'
;MLLALWILPALITALACLFIYLEMVKHGADAARTQRWRDRFVPVLFFGIAISFVFYAVLARIEEDIAPLQANHTTSVPLPGRTLFVRHPRLIRADAIATTPPELVVWLKRDASAAPLTVTVELSSSSTLIFTDETGAPVVPPLTLTDDGDLRPQRLGMRFLEDDTGDLTTIEVAVRDTTGQSASGTIRIAHETQSAFCWRAFKNRFFGDAGVGLAIASAVFGVGWQVRNERRQTRQAQQSERIREIRDLFDRDLVEWHLAAETLKKEARRNWEDPARSELDKTLDNQRAQLTGVAMKEQVICLLRDAAEYYRAGDGRRLNAVLDLLKLAHPGVFRDVDKPLPLPAVDWQSVETTLRICAALLHYFQMDAREFIVAVLEMLASLPGDQKGRQYLVQAIRLPGNVSEDIREVTKLAFTDPRIRQRLVDQLPLTYKWPLFTPHSTNIVRSEPISDWLETNELSVNPFDPEELQSCREFWERIALPRNQQPAIIQARTPVVGNRFDCWIAALALSNELRKPTERCMPAPVALSDFDPATHGDMAHFIGRAAGERRCAALAQQPGLLLWLPEDEQVLLAEWMLWIGGSLPALRRLLRNNGLQDDVSGQIVLHRLNGLLSHAAPTTPDARTMLEWLTIRPPGIERTHLIVIDDVGDDRARQFARLIPDLQRAGIGCTLFTASAYPGGFGQSGSIRLRWSEQELLSLLDSAVAVSRGPVQHLLDLVELSDPSADEEGFVMDILKHARGSFARSLTIFRRALAHHLAVYLDQNDPAYRFLNENDFIAAVFDIR
;
A
#
# COMPACT_ATOMS: atom_id res chain seq x y z
N MET A 1 18.91 41.64 -51.72
CA MET A 1 17.77 41.62 -50.78
C MET A 1 17.64 40.26 -50.08
N LEU A 2 17.63 39.13 -50.79
CA LEU A 2 17.57 37.77 -50.21
C LEU A 2 18.63 37.53 -49.11
N LEU A 3 19.91 37.84 -49.35
CA LEU A 3 20.97 37.64 -48.34
C LEU A 3 20.73 38.41 -47.01
N ALA A 4 20.12 39.60 -47.09
CA ALA A 4 19.78 40.39 -45.90
C ALA A 4 18.60 39.77 -45.13
N LEU A 5 17.61 39.19 -45.83
CA LEU A 5 16.50 38.45 -45.20
C LEU A 5 16.97 37.14 -44.54
N TRP A 6 18.07 36.54 -45.00
CA TRP A 6 18.65 35.32 -44.40
C TRP A 6 19.48 35.58 -43.14
N ILE A 7 20.20 36.71 -43.10
CA ILE A 7 21.17 37.03 -42.03
C ILE A 7 20.50 37.78 -40.87
N LEU A 8 19.50 38.64 -41.14
CA LEU A 8 18.89 39.49 -40.12
C LEU A 8 18.26 38.71 -38.94
N PRO A 9 17.49 37.61 -39.16
CA PRO A 9 16.87 36.88 -38.05
C PRO A 9 17.91 36.20 -37.15
N ALA A 10 18.92 35.56 -37.77
CA ALA A 10 20.04 34.94 -37.05
C ALA A 10 20.83 35.97 -36.23
N LEU A 11 21.09 37.15 -36.81
CA LEU A 11 21.82 38.23 -36.14
C LEU A 11 21.02 38.80 -34.95
N ILE A 12 19.69 38.96 -35.09
CA ILE A 12 18.80 39.42 -34.01
C ILE A 12 18.78 38.39 -32.86
N THR A 13 18.66 37.09 -33.16
CA THR A 13 18.74 36.05 -32.12
C THR A 13 20.11 36.00 -31.46
N ALA A 14 21.20 36.16 -32.22
CA ALA A 14 22.56 36.14 -31.68
C ALA A 14 22.84 37.37 -30.80
N LEU A 15 22.43 38.58 -31.23
CA LEU A 15 22.56 39.80 -30.45
C LEU A 15 21.70 39.77 -29.18
N ALA A 16 20.49 39.20 -29.24
CA ALA A 16 19.66 38.98 -28.07
C ALA A 16 20.37 38.03 -27.08
N CYS A 17 20.85 36.88 -27.55
CA CYS A 17 21.60 35.94 -26.70
C CYS A 17 22.87 36.56 -26.08
N LEU A 18 23.62 37.34 -26.86
CA LEU A 18 24.85 38.00 -26.41
C LEU A 18 24.58 39.09 -25.36
N PHE A 19 23.59 39.95 -25.60
CA PHE A 19 23.17 40.98 -24.64
C PHE A 19 22.74 40.33 -23.30
N ILE A 20 22.09 39.18 -23.38
CA ILE A 20 21.59 38.47 -22.20
C ILE A 20 22.71 37.75 -21.44
N TYR A 21 23.67 37.14 -22.15
CA TYR A 21 24.86 36.58 -21.51
C TYR A 21 25.66 37.66 -20.76
N LEU A 22 25.81 38.84 -21.37
CA LEU A 22 26.53 39.96 -20.77
C LEU A 22 25.83 40.49 -19.50
N GLU A 23 24.50 40.56 -19.45
CA GLU A 23 23.79 41.00 -18.24
C GLU A 23 23.71 39.94 -17.12
N MET A 24 23.71 38.64 -17.44
CA MET A 24 23.84 37.61 -16.40
C MET A 24 25.21 37.64 -15.72
N VAL A 25 26.28 37.84 -16.49
CA VAL A 25 27.66 37.90 -15.97
C VAL A 25 27.87 39.15 -15.10
N LYS A 26 27.21 40.26 -15.43
CA LYS A 26 27.32 41.54 -14.69
C LYS A 26 26.64 41.53 -13.31
N HIS A 27 25.73 40.58 -13.06
CA HIS A 27 24.88 40.55 -11.85
C HIS A 27 24.96 39.24 -11.05
N GLY A 28 25.98 38.40 -11.29
CA GLY A 28 26.12 37.05 -10.76
C GLY A 28 26.24 36.84 -9.24
N ALA A 29 26.12 37.89 -8.41
CA ALA A 29 26.22 37.78 -6.95
C ALA A 29 24.87 37.65 -6.22
N ASP A 30 23.75 37.98 -6.86
CA ASP A 30 22.47 38.18 -6.16
C ASP A 30 21.36 37.27 -6.72
N ALA A 31 21.21 36.09 -6.11
CA ALA A 31 20.38 34.98 -6.59
C ALA A 31 18.91 35.39 -6.88
N ALA A 32 18.36 36.33 -6.12
CA ALA A 32 16.99 36.81 -6.31
C ALA A 32 16.81 37.61 -7.61
N ARG A 33 17.83 38.38 -8.03
CA ARG A 33 17.79 39.11 -9.31
C ARG A 33 18.02 38.17 -10.49
N THR A 34 18.95 37.22 -10.36
CA THR A 34 19.21 36.20 -11.39
C THR A 34 17.96 35.38 -11.69
N GLN A 35 17.18 35.05 -10.65
CA GLN A 35 15.91 34.33 -10.80
C GLN A 35 14.86 35.14 -11.57
N ARG A 36 14.70 36.45 -11.27
CA ARG A 36 13.75 37.33 -11.99
C ARG A 36 14.12 37.50 -13.46
N TRP A 37 15.41 37.54 -13.77
CA TRP A 37 15.90 37.59 -15.14
C TRP A 37 15.62 36.29 -15.89
N ARG A 38 15.87 35.14 -15.25
CA ARG A 38 15.56 33.81 -15.80
C ARG A 38 14.07 33.67 -16.14
N ASP A 39 13.20 34.19 -15.28
CA ASP A 39 11.74 34.17 -15.47
C ASP A 39 11.28 35.05 -16.65
N ARG A 40 11.97 36.15 -16.98
CA ARG A 40 11.65 36.92 -18.20
C ARG A 40 12.34 36.39 -19.46
N PHE A 41 13.46 35.71 -19.28
CA PHE A 41 14.37 35.30 -20.34
C PHE A 41 13.89 34.10 -21.14
N VAL A 42 13.46 33.05 -20.45
CA VAL A 42 13.05 31.79 -21.09
C VAL A 42 11.91 32.03 -22.10
N PRO A 43 10.85 32.80 -21.77
CA PRO A 43 9.81 33.14 -22.74
C PRO A 43 10.32 33.86 -24.00
N VAL A 44 11.16 34.87 -23.84
CA VAL A 44 11.61 35.73 -24.94
C VAL A 44 12.54 34.97 -25.88
N LEU A 45 13.42 34.12 -25.35
CA LEU A 45 14.31 33.28 -26.14
C LEU A 45 13.52 32.27 -26.99
N PHE A 46 12.57 31.56 -26.39
CA PHE A 46 11.72 30.60 -27.10
C PHE A 46 10.91 31.28 -28.21
N PHE A 47 10.36 32.46 -27.93
CA PHE A 47 9.62 33.24 -28.91
C PHE A 47 10.50 33.71 -30.08
N GLY A 48 11.72 34.17 -29.80
CA GLY A 48 12.69 34.57 -30.83
C GLY A 48 13.10 33.42 -31.75
N ILE A 49 13.37 32.25 -31.18
CA ILE A 49 13.70 31.04 -31.95
C ILE A 49 12.52 30.62 -32.85
N ALA A 50 11.29 30.65 -32.32
CA ALA A 50 10.08 30.31 -33.08
C ALA A 50 9.87 31.24 -34.27
N ILE A 51 10.05 32.56 -34.09
CA ILE A 51 9.94 33.53 -35.19
C ILE A 51 10.98 33.27 -36.28
N SER A 52 12.24 33.00 -35.90
CA SER A 52 13.30 32.72 -36.86
C SER A 52 12.99 31.49 -37.72
N PHE A 53 12.50 30.40 -37.12
CA PHE A 53 12.09 29.20 -37.86
C PHE A 53 10.96 29.47 -38.86
N VAL A 54 9.96 30.25 -38.45
CA VAL A 54 8.86 30.65 -39.36
C VAL A 54 9.38 31.49 -40.52
N PHE A 55 10.31 32.40 -40.25
CA PHE A 55 10.93 33.25 -41.27
C PHE A 55 11.72 32.42 -42.30
N TYR A 56 12.50 31.44 -41.83
CA TYR A 56 13.23 30.51 -42.71
C TYR A 56 12.28 29.64 -43.55
N ALA A 57 11.21 29.12 -42.96
CA ALA A 57 10.22 28.30 -43.66
C ALA A 57 9.48 29.09 -44.76
N VAL A 58 9.17 30.37 -44.49
CA VAL A 58 8.56 31.26 -45.49
C VAL A 58 9.53 31.58 -46.62
N LEU A 59 10.80 31.89 -46.31
CA LEU A 59 11.82 32.19 -47.32
C LEU A 59 12.07 31.03 -48.29
N ALA A 60 12.23 29.81 -47.77
CA ALA A 60 12.47 28.62 -48.61
C ALA A 60 11.33 28.38 -49.61
N ARG A 61 10.08 28.69 -49.25
CA ARG A 61 8.90 28.51 -50.10
C ARG A 61 8.65 29.64 -51.10
N ILE A 62 9.22 30.84 -50.89
CA ILE A 62 9.15 31.93 -51.87
C ILE A 62 9.94 31.58 -53.14
N GLU A 63 11.03 30.81 -53.02
CA GLU A 63 11.80 30.34 -54.19
C GLU A 63 10.98 29.40 -55.08
N GLU A 64 10.11 28.57 -54.49
CA GLU A 64 9.19 27.67 -55.22
C GLU A 64 8.10 28.44 -55.99
N ASP A 65 7.64 29.59 -55.48
CA ASP A 65 6.59 30.42 -56.09
C ASP A 65 7.05 31.27 -57.30
N ILE A 66 8.36 31.31 -57.61
CA ILE A 66 8.90 32.12 -58.71
C ILE A 66 8.61 31.49 -60.09
N ALA A 67 8.45 30.16 -60.18
CA ALA A 67 8.32 29.42 -61.44
C ALA A 67 6.95 29.52 -62.17
N PRO A 68 5.77 29.53 -61.50
CA PRO A 68 4.47 29.47 -62.19
C PRO A 68 3.89 30.80 -62.71
N LEU A 69 4.54 31.96 -62.47
CA LEU A 69 3.95 33.29 -62.76
C LEU A 69 4.16 33.84 -64.18
N GLN A 70 4.85 33.12 -65.08
CA GLN A 70 4.91 33.44 -66.52
C GLN A 70 3.71 32.87 -67.31
N ALA A 71 2.59 32.58 -66.65
CA ALA A 71 1.40 32.08 -67.32
C ALA A 71 0.73 33.19 -68.15
N ASN A 72 0.87 33.10 -69.47
CA ASN A 72 0.19 33.98 -70.41
C ASN A 72 -1.34 33.81 -70.33
N HIS A 73 -2.07 34.92 -70.25
CA HIS A 73 -3.53 34.93 -70.30
C HIS A 73 -4.02 35.25 -71.70
N THR A 74 -5.26 34.86 -72.03
CA THR A 74 -5.86 35.14 -73.34
C THR A 74 -7.17 35.88 -73.13
N THR A 75 -7.23 37.10 -73.65
CA THR A 75 -8.42 37.96 -73.64
C THR A 75 -9.08 37.88 -75.01
N SER A 76 -10.41 37.73 -75.05
CA SER A 76 -11.19 37.65 -76.29
C SER A 76 -12.06 38.89 -76.49
N VAL A 77 -11.98 39.51 -77.66
CA VAL A 77 -12.85 40.62 -78.08
C VAL A 77 -13.78 40.11 -79.18
N PRO A 78 -15.08 39.91 -78.88
CA PRO A 78 -16.03 39.38 -79.84
C PRO A 78 -16.41 40.42 -80.90
N LEU A 79 -16.52 39.98 -82.16
CA LEU A 79 -16.99 40.75 -83.31
C LEU A 79 -18.11 39.96 -84.01
N PRO A 80 -18.93 40.58 -84.86
CA PRO A 80 -19.96 39.87 -85.63
C PRO A 80 -19.33 38.80 -86.54
N GLY A 81 -19.52 37.52 -86.19
CA GLY A 81 -19.00 36.36 -86.94
C GLY A 81 -17.50 36.09 -86.77
N ARG A 82 -16.81 36.75 -85.81
CA ARG A 82 -15.37 36.60 -85.55
C ARG A 82 -15.04 36.86 -84.08
N THR A 83 -13.92 36.36 -83.59
CA THR A 83 -13.38 36.75 -82.28
C THR A 83 -11.89 37.06 -82.39
N LEU A 84 -11.49 38.24 -81.93
CA LEU A 84 -10.09 38.58 -81.76
C LEU A 84 -9.60 38.01 -80.44
N PHE A 85 -8.50 37.26 -80.46
CA PHE A 85 -7.84 36.79 -79.27
C PHE A 85 -6.51 37.49 -79.10
N VAL A 86 -6.25 37.95 -77.88
CA VAL A 86 -5.00 38.58 -77.49
C VAL A 86 -4.43 37.81 -76.32
N ARG A 87 -3.29 37.14 -76.54
CA ARG A 87 -2.51 36.49 -75.49
C ARG A 87 -1.46 37.46 -74.98
N HIS A 88 -1.46 37.67 -73.68
CA HIS A 88 -0.60 38.64 -73.02
C HIS A 88 -0.16 38.12 -71.64
N PRO A 89 0.99 38.55 -71.11
CA PRO A 89 1.34 38.30 -69.71
C PRO A 89 0.37 39.03 -68.77
N ARG A 90 0.07 38.44 -67.62
CA ARG A 90 -0.69 39.13 -66.55
C ARG A 90 0.17 40.11 -65.75
N LEU A 91 1.47 39.81 -65.67
CA LEU A 91 2.43 40.54 -64.86
C LEU A 91 3.75 40.66 -65.62
N ILE A 92 4.30 41.87 -65.68
CA ILE A 92 5.62 42.14 -66.27
C ILE A 92 6.54 42.67 -65.16
N ARG A 93 7.77 42.14 -65.11
CA ARG A 93 8.77 42.53 -64.10
C ARG A 93 9.59 43.72 -64.60
N ALA A 94 9.55 44.83 -63.87
CA ALA A 94 10.21 46.08 -64.20
C ALA A 94 11.75 45.98 -64.30
N ASP A 95 12.35 45.26 -63.35
CA ASP A 95 13.81 45.29 -63.11
C ASP A 95 14.55 44.06 -63.66
N ALA A 96 13.82 43.14 -64.28
CA ALA A 96 14.46 42.01 -64.94
C ALA A 96 14.99 42.51 -66.30
N ILE A 97 16.31 42.50 -66.48
CA ILE A 97 16.92 42.58 -67.81
C ILE A 97 16.49 41.32 -68.56
N ALA A 98 15.27 41.33 -69.09
CA ALA A 98 14.72 40.22 -69.83
C ALA A 98 15.49 40.16 -71.14
N THR A 99 16.22 39.06 -71.36
CA THR A 99 16.90 38.78 -72.63
C THR A 99 15.93 38.64 -73.80
N THR A 100 14.63 38.56 -73.52
CA THR A 100 13.52 38.55 -74.48
C THR A 100 12.40 39.48 -73.99
N PRO A 101 11.96 40.46 -74.80
CA PRO A 101 10.85 41.33 -74.43
C PRO A 101 9.56 40.51 -74.30
N PRO A 102 8.68 40.82 -73.33
CA PRO A 102 7.41 40.12 -73.16
C PRO A 102 6.54 40.23 -74.43
N GLU A 103 6.01 39.10 -74.90
CA GLU A 103 5.27 39.02 -76.16
C GLU A 103 3.75 39.25 -75.97
N LEU A 104 3.18 40.11 -76.80
CA LEU A 104 1.74 40.22 -77.06
C LEU A 104 1.45 39.45 -78.35
N VAL A 105 0.61 38.41 -78.28
CA VAL A 105 0.28 37.60 -79.44
C VAL A 105 -1.19 37.81 -79.78
N VAL A 106 -1.45 38.36 -80.97
CA VAL A 106 -2.80 38.70 -81.43
C VAL A 106 -3.15 37.83 -82.62
N TRP A 107 -4.33 37.20 -82.60
CA TRP A 107 -4.86 36.46 -83.74
C TRP A 107 -6.37 36.60 -83.84
N LEU A 108 -6.86 36.57 -85.08
CA LEU A 108 -8.28 36.63 -85.39
C LEU A 108 -8.78 35.20 -85.68
N LYS A 109 -9.92 34.84 -85.11
CA LYS A 109 -10.59 33.57 -85.38
C LYS A 109 -11.95 33.83 -86.03
N ARG A 110 -12.17 33.25 -87.20
CA ARG A 110 -13.43 33.29 -87.96
C ARG A 110 -14.44 32.28 -87.44
N ASP A 111 -15.71 32.67 -87.35
CA ASP A 111 -16.80 31.71 -87.21
C ASP A 111 -17.10 31.08 -88.56
N ALA A 112 -17.43 29.77 -88.60
CA ALA A 112 -17.46 28.94 -89.81
C ALA A 112 -18.35 29.46 -90.98
N SER A 113 -19.17 30.49 -90.76
CA SER A 113 -20.14 31.07 -91.69
C SER A 113 -19.85 32.52 -92.14
N ALA A 114 -18.88 33.23 -91.57
CA ALA A 114 -18.55 34.62 -91.96
C ALA A 114 -17.78 34.66 -93.30
N ALA A 115 -17.77 35.76 -94.07
CA ALA A 115 -16.99 35.94 -95.32
C ALA A 115 -15.63 36.62 -95.04
N PRO A 116 -14.50 36.27 -95.71
CA PRO A 116 -13.15 36.74 -95.35
C PRO A 116 -13.06 38.27 -95.35
N LEU A 117 -12.37 38.82 -94.36
CA LEU A 117 -12.37 40.25 -94.12
C LEU A 117 -11.06 40.70 -93.46
N THR A 118 -10.58 41.87 -93.86
CA THR A 118 -9.40 42.52 -93.28
C THR A 118 -9.84 43.45 -92.16
N VAL A 119 -9.25 43.28 -90.98
CA VAL A 119 -9.60 44.04 -89.79
C VAL A 119 -8.39 44.87 -89.35
N THR A 120 -8.61 46.14 -89.02
CA THR A 120 -7.60 47.00 -88.40
C THR A 120 -7.75 46.95 -86.88
N VAL A 121 -6.66 46.62 -86.19
CA VAL A 121 -6.56 46.61 -84.73
C VAL A 121 -5.73 47.83 -84.30
N GLU A 122 -6.38 48.75 -83.61
CA GLU A 122 -5.78 49.89 -82.94
C GLU A 122 -5.50 49.50 -81.49
N LEU A 123 -4.23 49.61 -81.09
CA LEU A 123 -3.80 49.41 -79.70
C LEU A 123 -3.46 50.77 -79.11
N SER A 124 -4.29 51.25 -78.18
CA SER A 124 -4.02 52.46 -77.42
C SER A 124 -3.67 52.09 -75.99
N SER A 125 -2.49 52.53 -75.53
CA SER A 125 -2.04 52.31 -74.16
C SER A 125 -2.30 53.56 -73.32
N SER A 126 -2.71 53.37 -72.06
CA SER A 126 -2.82 54.44 -71.07
C SER A 126 -1.46 54.96 -70.57
N SER A 127 -0.37 54.30 -70.96
CA SER A 127 1.01 54.56 -70.53
C SER A 127 1.95 54.55 -71.75
N THR A 128 3.18 55.06 -71.61
CA THR A 128 4.24 55.16 -72.64
C THR A 128 4.83 53.78 -73.01
N LEU A 129 3.99 52.91 -73.56
CA LEU A 129 4.36 51.59 -74.07
C LEU A 129 4.75 51.68 -75.55
N ILE A 130 5.91 51.13 -75.91
CA ILE A 130 6.33 50.98 -77.30
C ILE A 130 6.16 49.51 -77.70
N PHE A 131 5.37 49.26 -78.75
CA PHE A 131 5.31 47.95 -79.38
C PHE A 131 6.51 47.78 -80.33
N THR A 132 7.12 46.61 -80.34
CA THR A 132 8.24 46.29 -81.23
C THR A 132 7.93 45.07 -82.09
N ASP A 133 8.49 45.01 -83.29
CA ASP A 133 8.44 43.81 -84.11
C ASP A 133 9.42 42.73 -83.62
N GLU A 134 9.50 41.60 -84.34
CA GLU A 134 10.41 40.49 -84.05
C GLU A 134 11.90 40.88 -84.14
N THR A 135 12.23 42.03 -84.74
CA THR A 135 13.59 42.58 -84.86
C THR A 135 13.91 43.65 -83.82
N GLY A 136 12.92 44.02 -82.99
CA GLY A 136 13.06 45.04 -81.94
C GLY A 136 12.83 46.47 -82.40
N ALA A 137 12.39 46.70 -83.65
CA ALA A 137 12.09 48.04 -84.16
C ALA A 137 10.70 48.50 -83.68
N PRO A 138 10.51 49.79 -83.33
CA PRO A 138 9.23 50.31 -82.85
C PRO A 138 8.17 50.28 -83.95
N VAL A 139 7.02 49.67 -83.65
CA VAL A 139 5.84 49.58 -84.52
C VAL A 139 4.75 50.48 -83.97
N VAL A 140 4.22 51.37 -84.81
CA VAL A 140 3.09 52.26 -84.45
C VAL A 140 1.79 51.62 -84.96
N PRO A 141 0.78 51.35 -84.11
CA PRO A 141 -0.53 50.86 -84.55
C PRO A 141 -1.22 51.90 -85.48
N PRO A 142 -2.03 51.47 -86.46
CA PRO A 142 -2.83 50.25 -86.48
C PRO A 142 -2.20 49.02 -87.15
N LEU A 143 -2.58 47.84 -86.67
CA LEU A 143 -2.20 46.53 -87.23
C LEU A 143 -3.31 46.00 -88.14
N THR A 144 -2.98 45.58 -89.36
CA THR A 144 -3.92 44.89 -90.25
C THR A 144 -3.82 43.38 -90.10
N LEU A 145 -4.93 42.74 -89.75
CA LEU A 145 -5.08 41.28 -89.69
C LEU A 145 -6.01 40.82 -90.81
N THR A 146 -5.56 39.85 -91.61
CA THR A 146 -6.39 39.19 -92.64
C THR A 146 -6.84 37.82 -92.17
N ASP A 147 -8.09 37.49 -92.47
CA ASP A 147 -8.75 36.25 -92.08
C ASP A 147 -8.75 35.24 -93.24
N ASP A 148 -7.55 34.87 -93.70
CA ASP A 148 -7.32 34.02 -94.88
C ASP A 148 -7.46 32.51 -94.60
N GLY A 149 -8.06 32.13 -93.47
CA GLY A 149 -8.31 30.73 -93.09
C GLY A 149 -7.17 30.05 -92.32
N ASP A 150 -5.94 30.56 -92.39
CA ASP A 150 -4.83 30.15 -91.52
C ASP A 150 -4.75 31.06 -90.28
N LEU A 151 -4.72 30.45 -89.09
CA LEU A 151 -4.44 31.17 -87.83
C LEU A 151 -2.99 31.67 -87.86
N ARG A 152 -2.78 32.90 -88.37
CA ARG A 152 -1.48 33.58 -88.32
C ARG A 152 -1.46 34.53 -87.12
N PRO A 153 -0.90 34.12 -85.97
CA PRO A 153 -0.70 35.04 -84.87
C PRO A 153 0.35 36.09 -85.23
N GLN A 154 0.01 37.36 -85.07
CA GLN A 154 1.00 38.43 -85.05
C GLN A 154 1.58 38.52 -83.65
N ARG A 155 2.91 38.54 -83.56
CA ARG A 155 3.65 38.68 -82.30
C ARG A 155 4.24 40.07 -82.25
N LEU A 156 4.03 40.74 -81.12
CA LEU A 156 4.60 42.05 -80.84
C LEU A 156 5.38 41.95 -79.55
N GLY A 157 6.61 42.44 -79.55
CA GLY A 157 7.33 42.72 -78.32
C GLY A 157 6.72 43.94 -77.64
N MET A 158 6.66 43.92 -76.31
CA MET A 158 6.27 45.07 -75.51
C MET A 158 7.49 45.62 -74.79
N ARG A 159 7.80 46.91 -75.00
CA ARG A 159 8.88 47.62 -74.31
C ARG A 159 8.33 48.86 -73.61
N PHE A 160 8.57 48.96 -72.31
CA PHE A 160 8.18 50.10 -71.49
C PHE A 160 9.32 51.13 -71.46
N LEU A 161 8.97 52.42 -71.45
CA LEU A 161 9.92 53.51 -71.21
C LEU A 161 10.16 53.68 -69.70
N GLU A 162 11.41 53.96 -69.31
CA GLU A 162 11.90 53.89 -67.92
C GLU A 162 11.21 54.87 -66.93
N ASP A 163 10.47 55.88 -67.41
CA ASP A 163 9.83 56.91 -66.57
C ASP A 163 8.38 56.62 -66.17
N ASP A 164 7.80 55.49 -66.61
CA ASP A 164 6.39 55.16 -66.30
C ASP A 164 6.25 54.39 -64.98
N THR A 165 5.84 55.11 -63.93
CA THR A 165 5.67 54.58 -62.56
C THR A 165 4.29 53.99 -62.28
N GLY A 166 3.47 53.78 -63.32
CA GLY A 166 2.13 53.22 -63.16
C GLY A 166 2.13 51.72 -62.79
N ASP A 167 1.50 51.37 -61.67
CA ASP A 167 1.34 49.97 -61.20
C ASP A 167 0.51 49.09 -62.15
N LEU A 168 -0.22 49.70 -63.09
CA LEU A 168 -1.14 49.04 -64.00
C LEU A 168 -1.14 49.74 -65.36
N THR A 169 -0.78 49.00 -66.41
CA THR A 169 -0.93 49.45 -67.80
C THR A 169 -2.22 48.88 -68.37
N THR A 170 -3.07 49.76 -68.90
CA THR A 170 -4.27 49.36 -69.62
C THR A 170 -4.06 49.56 -71.11
N ILE A 171 -4.21 48.48 -71.88
CA ILE A 171 -4.17 48.49 -73.33
C ILE A 171 -5.60 48.36 -73.81
N GLU A 172 -6.14 49.43 -74.39
CA GLU A 172 -7.37 49.41 -75.14
C GLU A 172 -7.10 48.81 -76.52
N VAL A 173 -7.85 47.78 -76.85
CA VAL A 173 -7.81 47.09 -78.13
C VAL A 173 -9.08 47.47 -78.86
N ALA A 174 -8.99 48.45 -79.75
CA ALA A 174 -10.08 48.83 -80.63
C ALA A 174 -9.92 48.12 -81.98
N VAL A 175 -10.99 47.55 -82.48
CA VAL A 175 -10.99 46.73 -83.68
C VAL A 175 -11.98 47.32 -84.65
N ARG A 176 -11.56 47.62 -85.88
CA ARG A 176 -12.40 48.18 -86.94
C ARG A 176 -12.38 47.31 -88.19
N ASP A 177 -13.57 47.03 -88.69
CA ASP A 177 -13.80 46.30 -89.93
C ASP A 177 -13.80 47.28 -91.12
N THR A 178 -13.45 46.83 -92.34
CA THR A 178 -13.54 47.61 -93.59
C THR A 178 -14.96 48.10 -93.91
N THR A 179 -15.98 47.54 -93.26
CA THR A 179 -17.39 47.95 -93.33
C THR A 179 -17.76 49.05 -92.32
N GLY A 180 -16.83 49.50 -91.47
CA GLY A 180 -17.01 50.58 -90.51
C GLY A 180 -17.54 50.18 -89.13
N GLN A 181 -17.73 48.89 -88.86
CA GLN A 181 -18.10 48.40 -87.53
C GLN A 181 -16.89 48.37 -86.59
N SER A 182 -17.10 48.71 -85.32
CA SER A 182 -16.03 48.73 -84.31
C SER A 182 -16.41 47.99 -83.02
N ALA A 183 -15.43 47.30 -82.43
CA ALA A 183 -15.53 46.68 -81.12
C ALA A 183 -14.29 47.06 -80.30
N SER A 184 -14.43 47.21 -78.98
CA SER A 184 -13.29 47.47 -78.11
C SER A 184 -13.22 46.49 -76.94
N GLY A 185 -11.99 46.15 -76.55
CA GLY A 185 -11.69 45.38 -75.36
C GLY A 185 -10.60 46.07 -74.54
N THR A 186 -10.56 45.81 -73.24
CA THR A 186 -9.53 46.34 -72.36
C THR A 186 -8.67 45.21 -71.82
N ILE A 187 -7.37 45.32 -72.01
CA ILE A 187 -6.38 44.43 -71.42
C ILE A 187 -5.72 45.17 -70.28
N ARG A 188 -5.58 44.50 -69.14
CA ARG A 188 -4.92 45.05 -67.95
C ARG A 188 -3.67 44.24 -67.66
N ILE A 189 -2.52 44.89 -67.66
CA ILE A 189 -1.23 44.29 -67.36
C ILE A 189 -0.69 44.98 -66.12
N ALA A 190 -0.42 44.21 -65.07
CA ALA A 190 0.17 44.75 -63.85
C ALA A 190 1.69 44.80 -63.96
N HIS A 191 2.28 45.85 -63.41
CA HIS A 191 3.72 46.04 -63.36
C HIS A 191 4.20 45.82 -61.91
N GLU A 192 5.20 44.97 -61.70
CA GLU A 192 5.70 44.68 -60.35
C GLU A 192 7.23 44.54 -60.36
N THR A 193 7.92 45.27 -59.49
CA THR A 193 9.38 45.14 -59.28
C THR A 193 9.72 43.81 -58.60
N GLN A 194 10.96 43.34 -58.73
CA GLN A 194 11.37 42.08 -58.07
C GLN A 194 11.24 42.19 -56.54
N SER A 195 11.51 43.38 -55.99
CA SER A 195 11.35 43.68 -54.58
C SER A 195 9.88 43.66 -54.15
N ALA A 196 8.97 44.26 -54.94
CA ALA A 196 7.53 44.26 -54.66
C ALA A 196 6.96 42.83 -54.68
N PHE A 197 7.36 42.00 -55.64
CA PHE A 197 6.95 40.60 -55.73
C PHE A 197 7.38 39.78 -54.50
N CYS A 198 8.68 39.79 -54.18
CA CYS A 198 9.21 39.08 -53.02
C CYS A 198 8.53 39.54 -51.73
N TRP A 199 8.25 40.84 -51.62
CA TRP A 199 7.55 41.40 -50.47
C TRP A 199 6.09 40.94 -50.38
N ARG A 200 5.36 40.90 -51.51
CA ARG A 200 3.98 40.42 -51.55
C ARG A 200 3.87 38.92 -51.23
N ALA A 201 4.75 38.10 -51.79
CA ALA A 201 4.80 36.67 -51.51
C ALA A 201 5.15 36.40 -50.03
N PHE A 202 6.15 37.10 -49.50
CA PHE A 202 6.50 37.08 -48.09
C PHE A 202 5.30 37.49 -47.22
N LYS A 203 4.66 38.62 -47.52
CA LYS A 203 3.49 39.11 -46.78
C LYS A 203 2.36 38.09 -46.78
N ASN A 204 2.01 37.52 -47.93
CA ASN A 204 0.89 36.59 -48.04
C ASN A 204 1.14 35.28 -47.27
N ARG A 205 2.37 34.75 -47.29
CA ARG A 205 2.69 33.51 -46.57
C ARG A 205 2.95 33.73 -45.09
N PHE A 206 3.60 34.85 -44.72
CA PHE A 206 3.86 35.21 -43.32
C PHE A 206 2.58 35.59 -42.57
N PHE A 207 1.63 36.29 -43.22
CA PHE A 207 0.33 36.60 -42.62
C PHE A 207 -0.78 35.59 -42.95
N GLY A 208 -0.45 34.53 -43.68
CA GLY A 208 -1.34 33.39 -43.94
C GLY A 208 -0.98 32.21 -43.04
N ASP A 209 -0.82 31.05 -43.66
CA ASP A 209 -0.71 29.76 -42.98
C ASP A 209 0.43 29.70 -41.92
N ALA A 210 1.57 30.32 -42.22
CA ALA A 210 2.73 30.28 -41.31
C ALA A 210 2.57 31.23 -40.10
N GLY A 211 1.90 32.38 -40.29
CA GLY A 211 1.64 33.35 -39.22
C GLY A 211 0.59 32.88 -38.23
N VAL A 212 -0.45 32.20 -38.71
CA VAL A 212 -1.50 31.61 -37.86
C VAL A 212 -0.89 30.53 -36.95
N GLY A 213 0.02 29.70 -37.48
CA GLY A 213 0.75 28.72 -36.68
C GLY A 213 1.57 29.34 -35.54
N LEU A 214 2.25 30.47 -35.82
CA LEU A 214 3.03 31.21 -34.81
C LEU A 214 2.12 31.83 -33.73
N ALA A 215 0.99 32.41 -34.12
CA ALA A 215 0.08 33.08 -33.19
C ALA A 215 -0.53 32.10 -32.16
N ILE A 216 -0.93 30.91 -32.61
CA ILE A 216 -1.50 29.88 -31.74
C ILE A 216 -0.45 29.38 -30.73
N ALA A 217 0.76 29.07 -31.20
CA ALA A 217 1.84 28.61 -30.31
C ALA A 217 2.21 29.67 -29.25
N SER A 218 2.18 30.95 -29.63
CA SER A 218 2.52 32.08 -28.76
C SER A 218 1.47 32.32 -27.66
N ALA A 219 0.19 32.23 -28.01
CA ALA A 219 -0.91 32.43 -27.07
C ALA A 219 -0.93 31.34 -25.97
N VAL A 220 -0.74 30.08 -26.36
CA VAL A 220 -0.70 28.95 -25.40
C VAL A 220 0.45 29.11 -24.40
N PHE A 221 1.62 29.57 -24.88
CA PHE A 221 2.77 29.79 -24.02
C PHE A 221 2.58 30.98 -23.05
N GLY A 222 2.03 32.10 -23.53
CA GLY A 222 1.81 33.30 -22.71
C GLY A 222 0.87 33.07 -21.52
N VAL A 223 -0.24 32.37 -21.75
CA VAL A 223 -1.22 32.03 -20.70
C VAL A 223 -0.61 31.10 -19.65
N GLY A 224 0.16 30.09 -20.09
CA GLY A 224 0.87 29.19 -19.18
C GLY A 224 1.88 29.90 -18.27
N TRP A 225 2.52 30.96 -18.77
CA TRP A 225 3.53 31.71 -18.03
C TRP A 225 2.93 32.65 -16.97
N GLN A 226 1.87 33.38 -17.30
CA GLN A 226 1.27 34.37 -16.39
C GLN A 226 0.69 33.73 -15.12
N VAL A 227 0.02 32.58 -15.25
CA VAL A 227 -0.57 31.82 -14.14
C VAL A 227 0.50 31.35 -13.13
N ARG A 228 1.74 31.15 -13.58
CA ARG A 228 2.85 30.70 -12.73
C ARG A 228 3.40 31.83 -11.84
N ASN A 229 3.39 33.08 -12.31
CA ASN A 229 4.11 34.18 -11.67
C ASN A 229 3.32 34.83 -10.52
N GLU A 230 2.01 35.02 -10.66
CA GLU A 230 1.15 35.59 -9.61
C GLU A 230 1.10 34.71 -8.35
N ARG A 231 1.14 33.39 -8.53
CA ARG A 231 1.16 32.43 -7.41
C ARG A 231 2.44 32.46 -6.57
N ARG A 232 3.49 33.15 -7.02
CA ARG A 232 4.80 33.19 -6.35
C ARG A 232 4.94 34.37 -5.38
N GLN A 233 4.54 35.58 -5.79
CA GLN A 233 4.77 36.81 -5.01
C GLN A 233 4.01 36.86 -3.67
N THR A 234 2.79 36.32 -3.61
CA THR A 234 1.99 36.30 -2.38
C THR A 234 2.60 35.46 -1.26
N ARG A 235 3.52 34.54 -1.58
CA ARG A 235 4.14 33.66 -0.56
C ARG A 235 5.29 34.31 0.21
N GLN A 236 5.95 35.33 -0.34
CA GLN A 236 7.16 35.91 0.28
C GLN A 236 6.87 36.86 1.44
N ALA A 237 5.80 37.66 1.39
CA ALA A 237 5.53 38.68 2.40
C ALA A 237 5.12 38.10 3.77
N GLN A 238 4.49 36.91 3.80
CA GLN A 238 4.10 36.25 5.06
C GLN A 238 5.29 35.68 5.85
N GLN A 239 6.49 35.64 5.28
CA GLN A 239 7.62 34.89 5.82
C GLN A 239 8.51 35.74 6.78
N SER A 240 8.60 37.05 6.60
CA SER A 240 9.54 37.91 7.34
C SER A 240 9.10 38.31 8.76
N GLU A 241 7.80 38.49 9.01
CA GLU A 241 7.30 39.00 10.32
C GLU A 241 7.52 38.01 11.47
N ARG A 242 7.49 36.70 11.17
CA ARG A 242 7.64 35.63 12.16
C ARG A 242 9.02 35.54 12.83
N ILE A 243 10.07 36.19 12.30
CA ILE A 243 11.46 36.02 12.77
C ILE A 243 11.78 36.88 14.04
N ARG A 244 11.08 38.00 14.27
CA ARG A 244 11.43 38.95 15.34
C ARG A 244 11.04 38.49 16.76
N GLU A 245 9.95 37.74 16.91
CA GLU A 245 9.35 37.40 18.21
C GLU A 245 10.18 36.42 19.06
N ILE A 246 11.15 35.71 18.47
CA ILE A 246 11.87 34.62 19.16
C ILE A 246 13.01 35.08 20.08
N ARG A 247 13.56 36.30 19.90
CA ARG A 247 14.82 36.69 20.55
C ARG A 247 14.70 37.02 22.04
N ASP A 248 13.56 37.52 22.52
CA ASP A 248 13.37 37.99 23.91
C ASP A 248 13.08 36.87 24.93
N LEU A 249 12.67 35.68 24.49
CA LEU A 249 12.26 34.60 25.41
C LEU A 249 13.45 33.98 26.20
N PHE A 250 14.70 34.16 25.78
CA PHE A 250 15.85 33.34 26.23
C PHE A 250 16.36 33.60 27.66
N ASP A 251 16.52 34.85 28.09
CA ASP A 251 17.23 35.17 29.35
C ASP A 251 16.37 34.97 30.61
N ARG A 252 15.06 34.77 30.45
CA ARG A 252 14.10 34.66 31.56
C ARG A 252 13.62 33.23 31.78
N ASP A 253 13.42 32.49 30.70
CA ASP A 253 12.87 31.15 30.74
C ASP A 253 13.51 30.28 29.65
N LEU A 254 14.50 29.50 30.09
CA LEU A 254 15.28 28.63 29.21
C LEU A 254 14.43 27.54 28.54
N VAL A 255 13.29 27.19 29.13
CA VAL A 255 12.40 26.15 28.62
C VAL A 255 11.48 26.69 27.49
N GLU A 256 10.89 27.89 27.63
CA GLU A 256 9.96 28.43 26.60
C GLU A 256 10.66 28.89 25.33
N TRP A 257 11.83 29.53 25.47
CA TRP A 257 12.60 29.97 24.33
C TRP A 257 12.94 28.85 23.35
N HIS A 258 13.30 27.68 23.87
CA HIS A 258 13.77 26.56 23.04
C HIS A 258 12.70 26.08 22.04
N LEU A 259 11.42 26.15 22.42
CA LEU A 259 10.31 25.60 21.63
C LEU A 259 9.93 26.46 20.42
N ALA A 260 9.90 27.79 20.58
CA ALA A 260 9.51 28.70 19.49
C ALA A 260 10.52 28.71 18.34
N ALA A 261 11.80 28.53 18.65
CA ALA A 261 12.91 28.44 17.70
C ALA A 261 12.77 27.32 16.66
N GLU A 262 12.31 26.14 17.06
CA GLU A 262 12.32 24.97 16.17
C GLU A 262 11.27 25.00 15.06
N THR A 263 10.08 25.52 15.34
CA THR A 263 8.95 25.50 14.40
C THR A 263 9.20 26.38 13.19
N LEU A 264 9.74 27.57 13.43
CA LEU A 264 10.01 28.55 12.40
C LEU A 264 11.08 28.03 11.42
N LYS A 265 12.08 27.30 11.93
CA LYS A 265 13.18 26.76 11.13
C LYS A 265 12.70 25.73 10.10
N LYS A 266 11.66 24.94 10.40
CA LYS A 266 11.17 23.86 9.51
C LYS A 266 10.35 24.37 8.33
N GLU A 267 9.43 25.31 8.56
CA GLU A 267 8.61 25.88 7.49
C GLU A 267 9.48 26.57 6.43
N ALA A 268 10.51 27.28 6.91
CA ALA A 268 11.47 27.95 6.06
C ALA A 268 12.18 26.99 5.09
N ARG A 269 12.30 25.69 5.40
CA ARG A 269 13.07 24.78 4.54
C ARG A 269 12.37 24.31 3.28
N ARG A 270 11.03 24.27 3.27
CA ARG A 270 10.26 23.59 2.22
C ARG A 270 9.74 24.54 1.17
N ASN A 271 9.18 25.66 1.62
CA ASN A 271 8.30 26.47 0.78
C ASN A 271 8.72 27.94 0.74
N TRP A 272 9.78 28.29 1.45
CA TRP A 272 10.19 29.67 1.58
C TRP A 272 11.23 30.00 0.53
N GLU A 273 11.18 31.26 0.10
CA GLU A 273 12.18 31.72 -0.83
C GLU A 273 13.50 31.95 -0.09
N ASP A 274 14.59 31.56 -0.74
CA ASP A 274 15.94 31.51 -0.17
C ASP A 274 16.38 32.76 0.62
N PRO A 275 16.00 34.01 0.24
CA PRO A 275 16.39 35.20 1.00
C PRO A 275 15.84 35.24 2.44
N ALA A 276 14.59 34.82 2.68
CA ALA A 276 13.96 34.92 4.00
C ALA A 276 14.44 33.81 4.97
N ARG A 277 14.88 32.67 4.42
CA ARG A 277 15.39 31.54 5.20
C ARG A 277 16.76 31.81 5.83
N SER A 278 17.62 32.55 5.14
CA SER A 278 19.01 32.83 5.56
C SER A 278 19.10 33.71 6.82
N GLU A 279 18.16 34.63 7.00
CA GLU A 279 18.18 35.59 8.13
C GLU A 279 17.77 34.96 9.47
N LEU A 280 16.82 34.01 9.45
CA LEU A 280 16.36 33.27 10.63
C LEU A 280 17.47 32.41 11.25
N ASP A 281 18.26 31.70 10.44
CA ASP A 281 19.24 30.72 10.92
C ASP A 281 20.36 31.37 11.75
N LYS A 282 20.85 32.56 11.35
CA LYS A 282 21.97 33.26 12.00
C LYS A 282 21.69 33.73 13.43
N THR A 283 20.42 33.89 13.80
CA THR A 283 20.01 34.39 15.11
C THR A 283 20.01 33.30 16.19
N LEU A 284 19.53 32.10 15.84
CA LEU A 284 19.36 30.99 16.80
C LEU A 284 20.70 30.39 17.27
N ASP A 285 21.73 30.46 16.43
CA ASP A 285 23.00 29.77 16.70
C ASP A 285 23.85 30.47 17.80
N ASN A 286 23.76 31.79 17.97
CA ASN A 286 24.52 32.52 19.00
C ASN A 286 24.00 32.29 20.43
N GLN A 287 22.69 32.09 20.62
CA GLN A 287 22.09 31.89 21.95
C GLN A 287 22.44 30.51 22.55
N ARG A 288 22.59 29.46 21.72
CA ARG A 288 22.92 28.09 22.19
C ARG A 288 24.30 27.95 22.85
N ALA A 289 25.28 28.79 22.50
CA ALA A 289 26.66 28.64 22.96
C ALA A 289 26.85 28.98 24.47
N GLN A 290 25.97 29.78 25.07
CA GLN A 290 26.13 30.25 26.45
C GLN A 290 25.70 29.21 27.53
N LEU A 291 24.93 28.15 27.17
CA LEU A 291 24.37 27.15 28.10
C LEU A 291 25.40 26.17 28.72
N THR A 292 26.66 26.19 28.28
CA THR A 292 27.67 25.18 28.65
C THR A 292 28.62 25.60 29.78
N GLY A 293 28.42 26.80 30.36
CA GLY A 293 29.20 27.31 31.50
C GLY A 293 28.86 26.62 32.83
N VAL A 294 29.86 26.50 33.72
CA VAL A 294 29.80 25.66 34.95
C VAL A 294 28.64 26.01 35.89
N ALA A 295 28.40 27.29 36.17
CA ALA A 295 27.31 27.72 37.05
C ALA A 295 25.92 27.32 36.54
N MET A 296 25.74 27.21 35.22
CA MET A 296 24.48 26.78 34.61
C MET A 296 24.31 25.26 34.54
N LYS A 297 25.36 24.44 34.80
CA LYS A 297 25.25 22.96 34.77
C LYS A 297 24.76 22.36 36.09
N GLU A 298 25.26 22.84 37.22
CA GLU A 298 24.78 22.40 38.54
C GLU A 298 23.33 22.83 38.78
N GLN A 299 22.96 24.03 38.31
CA GLN A 299 21.56 24.47 38.26
C GLN A 299 20.68 23.55 37.41
N VAL A 300 21.22 22.77 36.48
CA VAL A 300 20.46 21.83 35.61
C VAL A 300 20.34 20.41 36.22
N ILE A 301 21.30 19.90 37.02
CA ILE A 301 21.20 18.55 37.66
C ILE A 301 20.21 18.54 38.83
N CYS A 302 20.18 19.59 39.65
CA CYS A 302 19.26 19.67 40.79
C CYS A 302 17.78 19.59 40.35
N LEU A 303 17.48 19.96 39.10
CA LEU A 303 16.15 19.84 38.49
C LEU A 303 15.66 18.38 38.34
N LEU A 304 16.50 17.34 38.54
CA LEU A 304 16.09 15.91 38.51
C LEU A 304 15.33 15.45 39.76
N ARG A 305 15.56 16.09 40.92
CA ARG A 305 14.73 15.85 42.11
C ARG A 305 13.33 16.45 41.91
N ASP A 306 13.28 17.64 41.33
CA ASP A 306 12.04 18.31 40.94
C ASP A 306 11.33 17.59 39.77
N ALA A 307 12.07 16.79 38.97
CA ALA A 307 11.51 16.00 37.86
C ALA A 307 10.54 14.90 38.31
N ALA A 308 10.69 14.30 39.49
CA ALA A 308 9.70 13.37 40.02
C ALA A 308 8.36 14.07 40.33
N GLU A 309 8.39 15.36 40.67
CA GLU A 309 7.20 16.19 40.87
C GLU A 309 6.58 16.65 39.54
N TYR A 310 7.39 17.17 38.60
CA TYR A 310 6.92 17.48 37.24
C TYR A 310 6.34 16.24 36.52
N TYR A 311 6.85 15.04 36.82
CA TYR A 311 6.38 13.76 36.27
C TYR A 311 5.00 13.35 36.80
N ARG A 312 4.73 13.55 38.09
CA ARG A 312 3.39 13.33 38.65
C ARG A 312 2.40 14.43 38.22
N ALA A 313 2.90 15.61 37.82
CA ALA A 313 2.10 16.78 37.40
C ALA A 313 1.75 16.83 35.89
N GLY A 314 2.52 16.22 34.98
CA GLY A 314 2.13 15.98 33.58
C GLY A 314 2.58 16.99 32.49
N ASP A 315 3.52 17.91 32.76
CA ASP A 315 3.97 18.92 31.78
C ASP A 315 5.09 18.43 30.84
N GLY A 316 4.71 17.80 29.73
CA GLY A 316 5.63 17.14 28.80
C GLY A 316 6.48 18.08 27.92
N ARG A 317 6.01 19.29 27.59
CA ARG A 317 6.79 20.26 26.80
C ARG A 317 7.97 20.79 27.61
N ARG A 318 7.76 21.03 28.90
CA ARG A 318 8.80 21.50 29.82
C ARG A 318 9.73 20.38 30.28
N LEU A 319 9.20 19.20 30.55
CA LEU A 319 10.00 18.00 30.83
C LEU A 319 10.99 17.69 29.69
N ASN A 320 10.54 17.78 28.43
CA ASN A 320 11.42 17.57 27.28
C ASN A 320 12.49 18.64 27.16
N ALA A 321 12.15 19.90 27.43
CA ALA A 321 13.15 20.97 27.48
C ALA A 321 14.18 20.75 28.60
N VAL A 322 13.79 20.23 29.78
CA VAL A 322 14.72 19.87 30.87
C VAL A 322 15.67 18.75 30.44
N LEU A 323 15.14 17.70 29.80
CA LEU A 323 15.95 16.59 29.29
C LEU A 323 16.90 17.05 28.16
N ASP A 324 16.47 17.95 27.29
CA ASP A 324 17.30 18.47 26.19
C ASP A 324 18.34 19.50 26.67
N LEU A 325 18.05 20.26 27.73
CA LEU A 325 19.04 21.09 28.44
C LEU A 325 20.07 20.23 29.19
N LEU A 326 19.66 19.13 29.83
CA LEU A 326 20.57 18.13 30.44
C LEU A 326 21.53 17.53 29.41
N LYS A 327 21.03 17.24 28.20
CA LYS A 327 21.86 16.77 27.07
C LYS A 327 22.87 17.82 26.59
N LEU A 328 22.46 19.09 26.48
CA LEU A 328 23.35 20.18 26.10
C LEU A 328 24.41 20.48 27.17
N ALA A 329 24.09 20.29 28.46
CA ALA A 329 25.01 20.48 29.58
C ALA A 329 25.94 19.27 29.83
N HIS A 330 25.42 18.05 29.77
CA HIS A 330 26.12 16.78 30.08
C HIS A 330 26.00 15.73 28.96
N PRO A 331 26.61 15.98 27.80
CA PRO A 331 26.46 15.14 26.61
C PRO A 331 27.01 13.71 26.74
N GLY A 332 27.80 13.39 27.79
CA GLY A 332 28.42 12.08 27.99
C GLY A 332 27.50 10.98 28.55
N VAL A 333 26.44 11.33 29.28
CA VAL A 333 25.55 10.36 29.96
C VAL A 333 24.46 9.82 29.03
N PHE A 334 24.09 10.61 28.02
CA PHE A 334 23.05 10.28 27.04
C PHE A 334 23.62 9.85 25.68
N ARG A 335 24.92 9.48 25.62
CA ARG A 335 25.59 9.07 24.36
C ARG A 335 24.87 7.93 23.64
N ASP A 336 24.21 7.04 24.40
CA ASP A 336 23.49 5.88 23.87
C ASP A 336 21.96 6.02 23.95
N VAL A 337 21.44 7.20 24.31
CA VAL A 337 20.01 7.45 24.52
C VAL A 337 19.58 8.72 23.79
N ASP A 338 19.33 8.61 22.49
CA ASP A 338 19.01 9.73 21.60
C ASP A 338 17.52 10.17 21.60
N LYS A 339 16.66 9.60 22.45
CA LYS A 339 15.20 9.89 22.43
C LYS A 339 14.64 10.26 23.81
N PRO A 340 13.64 11.17 23.86
CA PRO A 340 13.07 11.72 25.10
C PRO A 340 12.20 10.70 25.87
N LEU A 341 12.05 10.91 27.18
CA LEU A 341 11.23 10.07 28.08
C LEU A 341 9.74 10.37 27.91
N PRO A 342 8.94 9.38 27.49
CA PRO A 342 7.52 9.56 27.27
C PRO A 342 6.71 9.32 28.55
N LEU A 343 5.63 10.08 28.69
CA LEU A 343 4.84 10.22 29.90
C LEU A 343 3.36 10.49 29.57
N PRO A 344 2.39 9.91 30.31
CA PRO A 344 2.53 8.65 31.03
C PRO A 344 2.77 7.57 30.00
N ALA A 345 3.70 6.67 30.25
CA ALA A 345 3.90 5.57 29.34
C ALA A 345 2.67 4.65 29.41
N VAL A 346 1.73 4.88 28.50
CA VAL A 346 0.51 4.08 28.28
C VAL A 346 0.84 2.90 27.38
N ASP A 347 1.95 3.05 26.67
CA ASP A 347 2.27 2.34 25.47
C ASP A 347 3.62 1.65 25.66
N TRP A 348 3.64 0.34 25.38
CA TRP A 348 4.70 -0.60 25.77
C TRP A 348 6.13 -0.10 25.46
N GLN A 349 6.41 0.46 24.28
CA GLN A 349 7.75 0.94 23.89
C GLN A 349 8.14 2.25 24.57
N SER A 350 7.13 3.04 24.89
CA SER A 350 7.26 4.21 25.73
C SER A 350 7.58 3.78 27.15
N VAL A 351 6.94 2.72 27.67
CA VAL A 351 7.26 2.20 29.01
C VAL A 351 8.63 1.52 29.00
N GLU A 352 8.97 0.79 27.96
CA GLU A 352 10.26 0.11 27.80
C GLU A 352 11.42 1.09 27.70
N THR A 353 11.29 2.12 26.88
CA THR A 353 12.26 3.21 26.77
C THR A 353 12.33 3.95 28.09
N THR A 354 11.18 4.14 28.76
CA THR A 354 11.14 4.65 30.13
C THR A 354 11.92 3.73 31.08
N LEU A 355 11.75 2.41 31.04
CA LEU A 355 12.48 1.45 31.87
C LEU A 355 13.98 1.38 31.54
N ARG A 356 14.37 1.58 30.28
CA ARG A 356 15.76 1.62 29.79
C ARG A 356 16.46 2.89 30.25
N ILE A 357 15.73 4.01 30.24
CA ILE A 357 16.24 5.27 30.76
C ILE A 357 16.26 5.23 32.28
N CYS A 358 15.25 4.62 32.92
CA CYS A 358 15.28 4.29 34.34
C CYS A 358 16.50 3.42 34.67
N ALA A 359 16.80 2.40 33.88
CA ALA A 359 17.97 1.54 34.06
C ALA A 359 19.29 2.33 33.94
N ALA A 360 19.43 3.18 32.92
CA ALA A 360 20.62 4.00 32.72
C ALA A 360 20.80 5.06 33.83
N LEU A 361 19.72 5.70 34.25
CA LEU A 361 19.72 6.66 35.37
C LEU A 361 20.01 5.97 36.71
N LEU A 362 19.45 4.77 36.94
CA LEU A 362 19.75 3.94 38.12
C LEU A 362 21.21 3.51 38.13
N HIS A 363 21.79 3.24 36.96
CA HIS A 363 23.17 2.81 36.83
C HIS A 363 24.16 3.95 37.14
N TYR A 364 23.95 5.15 36.57
CA TYR A 364 24.90 6.28 36.66
C TYR A 364 24.73 7.19 37.88
N PHE A 365 23.50 7.38 38.35
CA PHE A 365 23.19 8.29 39.46
C PHE A 365 22.65 7.55 40.70
N GLN A 366 22.42 6.23 40.59
CA GLN A 366 22.10 5.31 41.69
C GLN A 366 20.98 5.81 42.61
N MET A 367 21.33 6.18 43.84
CA MET A 367 20.36 6.54 44.88
C MET A 367 19.63 7.86 44.59
N ASP A 368 20.26 8.81 43.87
CA ASP A 368 19.61 10.07 43.47
C ASP A 368 18.51 9.87 42.40
N ALA A 369 18.48 8.71 41.72
CA ALA A 369 17.48 8.34 40.71
C ALA A 369 16.47 7.26 41.16
N ARG A 370 16.77 6.51 42.24
CA ARG A 370 15.98 5.33 42.65
C ARG A 370 14.52 5.64 43.00
N GLU A 371 14.26 6.76 43.65
CA GLU A 371 12.88 7.15 44.01
C GLU A 371 12.05 7.61 42.82
N PHE A 372 12.66 8.34 41.89
CA PHE A 372 12.02 8.64 40.61
C PHE A 372 11.60 7.34 39.90
N ILE A 373 12.40 6.27 39.99
CA ILE A 373 12.14 4.98 39.34
C ILE A 373 11.08 4.14 40.06
N VAL A 374 11.14 3.99 41.37
CA VAL A 374 10.10 3.25 42.12
C VAL A 374 8.77 4.00 42.05
N ALA A 375 8.76 5.33 42.05
CA ALA A 375 7.55 6.11 41.81
C ALA A 375 6.96 5.84 40.42
N VAL A 376 7.80 5.71 39.39
CA VAL A 376 7.36 5.26 38.06
C VAL A 376 6.79 3.85 38.15
N LEU A 377 7.48 2.86 38.76
CA LEU A 377 7.02 1.46 38.82
C LEU A 377 5.80 1.24 39.72
N GLU A 378 5.69 1.90 40.87
CA GLU A 378 4.54 1.77 41.76
C GLU A 378 3.35 2.52 41.21
N MET A 379 3.54 3.73 40.65
CA MET A 379 2.48 4.43 39.93
C MET A 379 1.95 3.49 38.87
N LEU A 380 2.81 2.92 38.02
CA LEU A 380 2.43 1.85 37.12
C LEU A 380 1.66 0.74 37.86
N ALA A 381 2.20 0.10 38.90
CA ALA A 381 1.57 -1.02 39.64
C ALA A 381 0.26 -0.67 40.36
N SER A 382 -0.12 0.60 40.46
CA SER A 382 -1.22 1.12 41.29
C SER A 382 -2.26 1.91 40.51
N LEU A 383 -2.00 2.24 39.24
CA LEU A 383 -3.06 2.67 38.33
C LEU A 383 -4.21 1.64 38.41
N PRO A 384 -5.46 1.91 38.02
CA PRO A 384 -6.50 0.87 37.92
C PRO A 384 -5.92 -0.34 37.15
N GLY A 385 -6.27 -1.59 37.49
CA GLY A 385 -5.67 -2.80 36.85
C GLY A 385 -5.70 -2.77 35.31
N ASP A 386 -6.58 -1.92 34.84
CA ASP A 386 -7.08 -1.66 33.51
C ASP A 386 -6.22 -0.61 32.77
N GLN A 387 -5.29 0.07 33.44
CA GLN A 387 -4.33 0.93 32.74
C GLN A 387 -3.10 0.16 32.27
N LYS A 388 -2.71 0.50 31.05
CA LYS A 388 -1.61 -0.14 30.33
C LYS A 388 -0.24 0.05 30.96
N GLY A 389 -0.06 1.10 31.74
CA GLY A 389 1.15 1.24 32.53
C GLY A 389 1.26 0.16 33.61
N ARG A 390 0.16 -0.07 34.36
CA ARG A 390 0.06 -1.19 35.32
C ARG A 390 0.19 -2.53 34.66
N GLN A 391 -0.46 -2.72 33.52
CA GLN A 391 -0.42 -3.95 32.75
C GLN A 391 0.95 -4.17 32.13
N TYR A 392 1.62 -3.12 31.66
CA TYR A 392 2.99 -3.18 31.17
C TYR A 392 3.91 -3.63 32.27
N LEU A 393 3.76 -3.05 33.45
CA LEU A 393 4.61 -3.39 34.56
C LEU A 393 4.30 -4.79 35.08
N VAL A 394 3.04 -5.15 35.31
CA VAL A 394 2.58 -6.53 35.64
C VAL A 394 3.02 -7.50 34.56
N GLN A 395 3.09 -7.08 33.30
CA GLN A 395 3.58 -7.86 32.18
C GLN A 395 5.09 -7.96 32.15
N ALA A 396 5.84 -6.89 32.32
CA ALA A 396 7.30 -6.87 32.36
C ALA A 396 7.81 -7.62 33.61
N ILE A 397 7.02 -7.62 34.69
CA ILE A 397 7.11 -8.45 35.89
C ILE A 397 6.78 -9.92 35.58
N ARG A 398 5.65 -10.21 34.90
CA ARG A 398 5.25 -11.56 34.46
C ARG A 398 6.22 -12.16 33.44
N LEU A 399 6.94 -11.32 32.71
CA LEU A 399 7.78 -11.67 31.59
C LEU A 399 9.05 -10.78 31.59
N PRO A 400 10.03 -11.08 32.47
CA PRO A 400 11.24 -10.29 32.67
C PRO A 400 12.31 -10.49 31.58
N GLY A 401 12.10 -11.42 30.65
CA GLY A 401 13.07 -11.80 29.62
C GLY A 401 13.02 -10.96 28.34
N ASN A 402 11.88 -10.35 28.01
CA ASN A 402 11.78 -9.48 26.84
C ASN A 402 12.28 -8.07 27.10
N VAL A 403 12.92 -7.91 28.25
CA VAL A 403 13.44 -6.65 28.71
C VAL A 403 14.95 -6.81 28.73
N SER A 404 15.65 -5.83 28.14
CA SER A 404 17.10 -5.90 27.90
C SER A 404 17.87 -6.14 29.21
N GLU A 405 19.10 -6.64 29.11
CA GLU A 405 19.91 -7.04 30.27
C GLU A 405 20.04 -5.92 31.32
N ASP A 406 20.06 -4.67 30.86
CA ASP A 406 20.06 -3.45 31.66
C ASP A 406 18.73 -3.20 32.40
N ILE A 407 17.58 -3.58 31.81
CA ILE A 407 16.24 -3.43 32.41
C ILE A 407 15.92 -4.59 33.37
N ARG A 408 16.63 -5.70 33.27
CA ARG A 408 16.40 -6.92 34.07
C ARG A 408 16.46 -6.67 35.58
N GLU A 409 17.34 -5.79 36.02
CA GLU A 409 17.42 -5.41 37.43
C GLU A 409 16.15 -4.67 37.88
N VAL A 410 15.61 -3.81 37.02
CA VAL A 410 14.39 -3.02 37.27
C VAL A 410 13.13 -3.91 37.30
N THR A 411 13.03 -4.95 36.46
CA THR A 411 11.88 -5.89 36.45
C THR A 411 11.99 -7.03 37.44
N LYS A 412 13.20 -7.50 37.76
CA LYS A 412 13.43 -8.45 38.87
C LYS A 412 13.12 -7.80 40.20
N LEU A 413 13.53 -6.55 40.38
CA LEU A 413 13.10 -5.71 41.49
C LEU A 413 11.56 -5.66 41.51
N ALA A 414 10.89 -5.50 40.38
CA ALA A 414 9.44 -5.43 40.33
C ALA A 414 8.67 -6.76 40.57
N PHE A 415 9.21 -7.95 40.23
CA PHE A 415 8.57 -9.28 40.44
C PHE A 415 8.80 -9.88 41.83
N THR A 416 9.98 -9.61 42.41
CA THR A 416 10.35 -10.10 43.73
C THR A 416 9.99 -9.14 44.85
N ASP A 417 9.83 -7.83 44.55
CA ASP A 417 9.53 -6.86 45.58
C ASP A 417 8.07 -7.01 46.07
N PRO A 418 7.88 -7.31 47.36
CA PRO A 418 6.59 -7.68 47.92
C PRO A 418 5.57 -6.53 47.90
N ARG A 419 5.98 -5.25 47.82
CA ARG A 419 5.06 -4.09 47.77
C ARG A 419 4.33 -4.02 46.44
N ILE A 420 5.05 -4.31 45.36
CA ILE A 420 4.50 -4.43 44.01
C ILE A 420 3.69 -5.73 43.93
N ARG A 421 4.17 -6.83 44.52
CA ARG A 421 3.52 -8.15 44.46
C ARG A 421 2.19 -8.23 45.22
N GLN A 422 2.10 -7.63 46.41
CA GLN A 422 0.86 -7.55 47.20
C GLN A 422 -0.21 -6.71 46.52
N ARG A 423 0.18 -5.58 45.91
CA ARG A 423 -0.72 -4.71 45.13
C ARG A 423 -1.29 -5.42 43.90
N LEU A 424 -0.74 -6.57 43.56
CA LEU A 424 -1.12 -7.36 42.39
C LEU A 424 -1.64 -8.76 42.78
N VAL A 425 -1.79 -9.14 44.05
CA VAL A 425 -2.21 -10.51 44.46
C VAL A 425 -3.57 -10.89 43.88
N ASP A 426 -4.53 -9.97 43.88
CA ASP A 426 -5.87 -10.18 43.31
C ASP A 426 -5.86 -10.16 41.76
N GLN A 427 -4.83 -9.57 41.16
CA GLN A 427 -4.64 -9.44 39.70
C GLN A 427 -3.61 -10.45 39.13
N LEU A 428 -2.86 -11.11 39.99
CA LEU A 428 -1.89 -12.19 39.76
C LEU A 428 -2.20 -13.35 40.73
N PRO A 429 -3.41 -13.95 40.68
CA PRO A 429 -3.73 -15.17 41.43
C PRO A 429 -2.73 -16.27 41.08
N LEU A 430 -2.54 -17.25 41.97
CA LEU A 430 -1.81 -18.49 41.64
C LEU A 430 -2.62 -19.30 40.62
N THR A 431 -2.63 -18.83 39.37
CA THR A 431 -3.14 -19.58 38.23
C THR A 431 -2.12 -20.63 37.89
N TYR A 432 -2.29 -21.80 38.48
CA TYR A 432 -1.76 -23.00 37.88
C TYR A 432 -2.42 -23.15 36.50
N LYS A 433 -1.70 -22.78 35.44
CA LYS A 433 -2.18 -22.97 34.07
C LYS A 433 -1.91 -24.41 33.71
N TRP A 434 -2.97 -25.20 33.59
CA TRP A 434 -2.86 -26.51 32.98
C TRP A 434 -2.14 -26.37 31.64
N PRO A 435 -1.04 -27.08 31.42
CA PRO A 435 -0.41 -27.05 30.11
C PRO A 435 -1.39 -27.57 29.08
N LEU A 436 -1.31 -27.01 27.88
CA LEU A 436 -2.17 -27.45 26.79
C LEU A 436 -1.71 -28.83 26.35
N PHE A 437 -2.52 -29.83 26.67
CA PHE A 437 -2.37 -31.16 26.10
C PHE A 437 -2.57 -31.04 24.59
N THR A 438 -1.46 -31.04 23.87
CA THR A 438 -1.38 -30.95 22.43
C THR A 438 -1.20 -32.37 21.89
N PRO A 439 -2.21 -32.98 21.26
CA PRO A 439 -1.97 -34.13 20.40
C PRO A 439 -1.18 -33.63 19.19
N HIS A 440 0.08 -34.02 19.08
CA HIS A 440 0.92 -33.67 17.94
C HIS A 440 0.89 -34.82 16.92
N SER A 441 0.33 -34.55 15.75
CA SER A 441 0.81 -35.15 14.50
C SER A 441 1.27 -34.00 13.61
N THR A 442 2.58 -33.80 13.52
CA THR A 442 3.17 -32.55 12.99
C THR A 442 3.52 -32.57 11.50
N ASN A 443 3.17 -33.62 10.75
CA ASN A 443 3.52 -33.69 9.33
C ASN A 443 2.27 -33.90 8.46
N ILE A 444 1.63 -32.80 8.07
CA ILE A 444 0.55 -32.80 7.08
C ILE A 444 1.15 -32.39 5.73
N VAL A 445 0.98 -33.24 4.72
CA VAL A 445 1.49 -33.01 3.36
C VAL A 445 0.40 -32.33 2.54
N ARG A 446 0.70 -31.17 1.97
CA ARG A 446 -0.22 -30.36 1.16
C ARG A 446 -0.08 -30.66 -0.33
N SER A 447 -1.19 -30.60 -1.07
CA SER A 447 -1.18 -30.60 -2.54
C SER A 447 -0.93 -29.19 -3.09
N GLU A 448 -0.26 -29.09 -4.23
CA GLU A 448 0.09 -27.82 -4.90
C GLU A 448 -1.08 -26.83 -5.07
N PRO A 449 -2.28 -27.21 -5.56
CA PRO A 449 -3.39 -26.26 -5.70
C PRO A 449 -3.90 -25.68 -4.38
N ILE A 450 -3.79 -26.46 -3.30
CA ILE A 450 -4.18 -26.02 -1.96
C ILE A 450 -3.12 -25.04 -1.43
N SER A 451 -1.83 -25.33 -1.63
CA SER A 451 -0.74 -24.41 -1.26
C SER A 451 -0.88 -23.07 -1.98
N ASP A 452 -1.11 -23.08 -3.30
CA ASP A 452 -1.26 -21.86 -4.10
C ASP A 452 -2.46 -21.02 -3.66
N TRP A 453 -3.59 -21.67 -3.36
CA TRP A 453 -4.78 -20.97 -2.87
C TRP A 453 -4.56 -20.37 -1.48
N LEU A 454 -3.89 -21.10 -0.58
CA LEU A 454 -3.53 -20.60 0.74
C LEU A 454 -2.60 -19.39 0.63
N GLU A 455 -1.58 -19.43 -0.23
CA GLU A 455 -0.66 -18.31 -0.46
C GLU A 455 -1.38 -17.10 -1.06
N THR A 456 -2.21 -17.32 -2.09
CA THR A 456 -3.03 -16.26 -2.74
C THR A 456 -3.98 -15.59 -1.75
N ASN A 457 -4.51 -16.36 -0.81
CA ASN A 457 -5.39 -15.88 0.24
C ASN A 457 -4.65 -15.55 1.54
N GLU A 458 -3.33 -15.50 1.59
CA GLU A 458 -2.58 -15.15 2.81
C GLU A 458 -2.96 -16.01 4.04
N LEU A 459 -3.30 -17.29 3.82
CA LEU A 459 -3.70 -18.25 4.84
C LEU A 459 -2.52 -19.11 5.29
N SER A 460 -2.39 -19.32 6.60
CA SER A 460 -1.31 -20.14 7.19
C SER A 460 -1.61 -21.65 7.21
N VAL A 461 -2.88 -22.02 7.37
CA VAL A 461 -3.39 -23.40 7.42
C VAL A 461 -4.72 -23.50 6.69
N ASN A 462 -5.06 -24.67 6.14
CA ASN A 462 -6.35 -24.87 5.47
C ASN A 462 -7.52 -24.90 6.48
N PRO A 463 -8.43 -23.92 6.47
CA PRO A 463 -9.55 -23.86 7.42
C PRO A 463 -10.62 -24.92 7.16
N PHE A 464 -10.54 -25.66 6.06
CA PHE A 464 -11.46 -26.73 5.70
C PHE A 464 -10.83 -28.12 5.79
N ASP A 465 -9.55 -28.23 6.15
CA ASP A 465 -8.90 -29.52 6.34
C ASP A 465 -9.03 -30.01 7.79
N PRO A 466 -9.75 -31.13 8.05
CA PRO A 466 -9.88 -31.69 9.39
C PRO A 466 -8.54 -32.03 10.05
N GLU A 467 -7.51 -32.41 9.31
CA GLU A 467 -6.20 -32.75 9.86
C GLU A 467 -5.42 -31.49 10.24
N GLU A 468 -5.44 -30.45 9.40
CA GLU A 468 -4.74 -29.19 9.70
C GLU A 468 -5.39 -28.46 10.87
N LEU A 469 -6.73 -28.38 10.89
CA LEU A 469 -7.46 -27.88 12.03
C LEU A 469 -7.16 -28.67 13.30
N GLN A 470 -6.94 -29.98 13.17
CA GLN A 470 -6.58 -30.82 14.31
C GLN A 470 -5.23 -30.50 14.93
N SER A 471 -4.30 -30.01 14.11
CA SER A 471 -2.98 -29.58 14.56
C SER A 471 -2.98 -28.13 15.07
N CYS A 472 -4.04 -27.37 14.80
CA CYS A 472 -4.06 -25.94 15.06
C CYS A 472 -4.56 -25.59 16.47
N ARG A 473 -3.62 -25.24 17.34
CA ARG A 473 -3.87 -24.83 18.72
C ARG A 473 -4.83 -23.65 18.85
N GLU A 474 -4.73 -22.66 17.97
CA GLU A 474 -5.59 -21.47 18.06
C GLU A 474 -7.05 -21.77 17.74
N PHE A 475 -7.30 -22.71 16.83
CA PHE A 475 -8.64 -23.23 16.56
C PHE A 475 -9.19 -23.94 17.79
N TRP A 476 -8.37 -24.80 18.41
CA TRP A 476 -8.71 -25.47 19.65
C TRP A 476 -9.06 -24.52 20.78
N GLU A 477 -8.37 -23.40 20.94
CA GLU A 477 -8.67 -22.45 22.02
C GLU A 477 -10.01 -21.72 21.82
N ARG A 478 -10.58 -21.73 20.60
CA ARG A 478 -11.82 -21.02 20.24
C ARG A 478 -13.08 -21.89 20.22
N ILE A 479 -12.95 -23.23 20.14
CA ILE A 479 -14.12 -24.12 20.08
C ILE A 479 -14.86 -24.23 21.43
N ALA A 480 -16.18 -24.33 21.37
CA ALA A 480 -17.08 -24.51 22.52
C ALA A 480 -18.00 -25.72 22.30
N LEU A 481 -18.57 -26.26 23.38
CA LEU A 481 -19.59 -27.32 23.29
C LEU A 481 -20.91 -26.79 22.72
N PRO A 482 -21.75 -27.63 22.08
CA PRO A 482 -23.08 -27.22 21.64
C PRO A 482 -23.90 -26.76 22.85
N ARG A 483 -24.38 -25.53 22.87
CA ARG A 483 -25.03 -24.87 24.02
C ARG A 483 -26.19 -25.68 24.58
N ASN A 484 -27.01 -26.23 23.68
CA ASN A 484 -28.19 -27.02 24.04
C ASN A 484 -27.84 -28.39 24.63
N GLN A 485 -26.60 -28.87 24.43
CA GLN A 485 -26.13 -30.17 24.90
C GLN A 485 -25.03 -30.05 25.96
N GLN A 486 -24.47 -28.85 26.16
CA GLN A 486 -23.33 -28.57 27.01
C GLN A 486 -23.54 -29.04 28.45
N PRO A 487 -24.65 -28.73 29.16
CA PRO A 487 -24.87 -29.24 30.52
C PRO A 487 -24.92 -30.77 30.56
N ALA A 488 -25.58 -31.38 29.57
CA ALA A 488 -25.71 -32.84 29.49
C ALA A 488 -24.36 -33.52 29.20
N ILE A 489 -23.50 -32.93 28.38
CA ILE A 489 -22.17 -33.45 28.04
C ILE A 489 -21.20 -33.31 29.23
N ILE A 490 -21.22 -32.15 29.92
CA ILE A 490 -20.37 -31.91 31.11
C ILE A 490 -20.76 -32.84 32.26
N GLN A 491 -22.06 -33.11 32.42
CA GLN A 491 -22.60 -34.00 33.46
C GLN A 491 -22.85 -35.42 32.95
N ALA A 492 -22.33 -35.75 31.76
CA ALA A 492 -22.65 -36.99 31.08
C ALA A 492 -22.31 -38.19 31.95
N ARG A 493 -23.31 -39.03 32.21
CA ARG A 493 -23.12 -40.37 32.79
C ARG A 493 -23.19 -41.46 31.72
N THR A 494 -23.44 -41.05 30.49
CA THR A 494 -23.63 -41.92 29.34
C THR A 494 -22.75 -41.46 28.19
N PRO A 495 -22.42 -42.35 27.24
CA PRO A 495 -21.52 -42.00 26.14
C PRO A 495 -22.10 -40.91 25.25
N VAL A 496 -21.23 -40.01 24.79
CA VAL A 496 -21.49 -39.03 23.73
C VAL A 496 -21.13 -39.66 22.40
N VAL A 497 -22.08 -39.63 21.48
CA VAL A 497 -22.02 -40.38 20.24
C VAL A 497 -22.18 -39.42 19.06
N GLY A 498 -21.25 -39.47 18.11
CA GLY A 498 -21.24 -38.58 16.94
C GLY A 498 -20.25 -39.05 15.87
N ASN A 499 -19.99 -38.23 14.86
CA ASN A 499 -18.90 -38.48 13.92
C ASN A 499 -17.55 -38.40 14.65
N ARG A 500 -16.57 -39.20 14.21
CA ARG A 500 -15.24 -39.26 14.85
C ARG A 500 -14.64 -37.88 15.09
N PHE A 501 -14.62 -37.04 14.05
CA PHE A 501 -14.10 -35.68 14.14
C PHE A 501 -14.93 -34.78 15.08
N ASP A 502 -16.25 -34.83 15.00
CA ASP A 502 -17.12 -34.06 15.91
C ASP A 502 -16.92 -34.48 17.38
N CYS A 503 -16.73 -35.77 17.64
CA CYS A 503 -16.40 -36.31 18.95
C CYS A 503 -15.05 -35.80 19.45
N TRP A 504 -14.03 -35.74 18.58
CA TRP A 504 -12.73 -35.14 18.90
C TRP A 504 -12.86 -33.66 19.23
N ILE A 505 -13.58 -32.88 18.41
CA ILE A 505 -13.85 -31.46 18.68
C ILE A 505 -14.61 -31.30 19.99
N ALA A 506 -15.66 -32.08 20.23
CA ALA A 506 -16.45 -31.97 21.45
C ALA A 506 -15.65 -32.39 22.69
N ALA A 507 -14.78 -33.39 22.59
CA ALA A 507 -13.88 -33.80 23.67
C ALA A 507 -12.87 -32.69 24.00
N LEU A 508 -12.32 -32.04 22.98
CA LEU A 508 -11.39 -30.92 23.15
C LEU A 508 -12.11 -29.68 23.68
N ALA A 509 -13.30 -29.37 23.16
CA ALA A 509 -14.17 -28.31 23.68
C ALA A 509 -14.54 -28.57 25.15
N LEU A 510 -14.89 -29.82 25.51
CA LEU A 510 -15.12 -30.20 26.91
C LEU A 510 -13.86 -29.98 27.76
N SER A 511 -12.68 -30.33 27.25
CA SER A 511 -11.41 -30.07 27.93
C SER A 511 -11.20 -28.58 28.20
N ASN A 512 -11.53 -27.72 27.24
CA ASN A 512 -11.45 -26.27 27.40
C ASN A 512 -12.48 -25.73 28.37
N GLU A 513 -13.72 -26.20 28.29
CA GLU A 513 -14.79 -25.85 29.23
C GLU A 513 -14.38 -26.22 30.67
N LEU A 514 -13.87 -27.43 30.88
CA LEU A 514 -13.44 -27.90 32.21
C LEU A 514 -12.15 -27.22 32.72
N ARG A 515 -11.33 -26.66 31.82
CA ARG A 515 -10.16 -25.83 32.18
C ARG A 515 -10.54 -24.42 32.60
N LYS A 516 -11.78 -23.98 32.37
CA LYS A 516 -12.21 -22.65 32.82
C LYS A 516 -12.07 -22.56 34.34
N PRO A 517 -11.59 -21.43 34.89
CA PRO A 517 -11.38 -21.26 36.33
C PRO A 517 -12.64 -21.54 37.18
N THR A 518 -13.82 -21.40 36.58
CA THR A 518 -15.13 -21.64 37.19
C THR A 518 -15.42 -23.10 37.48
N GLU A 519 -14.88 -24.03 36.67
CA GLU A 519 -15.19 -25.46 36.76
C GLU A 519 -14.33 -26.21 37.80
N ARG A 520 -13.24 -25.58 38.27
CA ARG A 520 -12.28 -26.13 39.25
C ARG A 520 -11.97 -27.60 38.99
N CYS A 521 -11.75 -27.94 37.73
CA CYS A 521 -11.63 -29.31 37.27
C CYS A 521 -10.28 -29.54 36.59
N MET A 522 -9.70 -30.71 36.80
CA MET A 522 -8.57 -31.21 36.03
C MET A 522 -9.08 -32.17 34.95
N PRO A 523 -9.11 -31.76 33.67
CA PRO A 523 -9.38 -32.70 32.59
C PRO A 523 -8.14 -33.55 32.27
N ALA A 524 -8.36 -34.84 32.11
CA ALA A 524 -7.34 -35.81 31.70
C ALA A 524 -7.82 -36.55 30.45
N PRO A 525 -7.34 -36.17 29.25
CA PRO A 525 -7.72 -36.84 28.02
C PRO A 525 -7.06 -38.20 27.90
N VAL A 526 -7.83 -39.20 27.46
CA VAL A 526 -7.38 -40.58 27.25
C VAL A 526 -7.87 -41.04 25.87
N ALA A 527 -6.97 -41.34 24.95
CA ALA A 527 -7.30 -41.88 23.65
C ALA A 527 -7.28 -43.41 23.72
N LEU A 528 -8.41 -44.08 23.44
CA LEU A 528 -8.47 -45.54 23.45
C LEU A 528 -7.77 -46.16 22.24
N SER A 529 -7.36 -45.38 21.24
CA SER A 529 -6.47 -45.81 20.14
C SER A 529 -5.22 -46.50 20.65
N ASP A 530 -4.63 -45.93 21.71
CA ASP A 530 -3.31 -46.28 22.22
C ASP A 530 -3.37 -47.50 23.14
N PHE A 531 -4.57 -47.98 23.45
CA PHE A 531 -4.76 -49.17 24.25
C PHE A 531 -4.39 -50.43 23.46
N ASP A 532 -3.28 -51.05 23.85
CA ASP A 532 -2.92 -52.40 23.46
C ASP A 532 -3.01 -53.34 24.68
N PRO A 533 -3.93 -54.33 24.67
CA PRO A 533 -4.12 -55.29 25.77
C PRO A 533 -2.85 -56.08 26.12
N ALA A 534 -1.96 -56.32 25.15
CA ALA A 534 -0.74 -57.09 25.38
C ALA A 534 0.30 -56.33 26.22
N THR A 535 0.32 -54.99 26.11
CA THR A 535 1.30 -54.12 26.77
C THR A 535 0.77 -53.42 28.01
N HIS A 536 -0.55 -53.20 28.09
CA HIS A 536 -1.17 -52.40 29.17
C HIS A 536 -1.94 -53.23 30.20
N GLY A 537 -2.15 -54.53 29.94
CA GLY A 537 -2.93 -55.38 30.82
C GLY A 537 -4.42 -55.02 30.77
N ASP A 538 -4.98 -54.58 31.90
CA ASP A 538 -6.38 -54.16 31.97
C ASP A 538 -6.59 -52.67 31.60
N MET A 539 -7.84 -52.31 31.35
CA MET A 539 -8.24 -50.95 30.98
C MET A 539 -7.97 -49.93 32.09
N ALA A 540 -7.99 -50.35 33.37
CA ALA A 540 -7.75 -49.44 34.49
C ALA A 540 -6.26 -49.06 34.60
N HIS A 541 -5.35 -50.01 34.37
CA HIS A 541 -3.92 -49.78 34.27
C HIS A 541 -3.56 -48.89 33.09
N PHE A 542 -4.23 -49.07 31.95
CA PHE A 542 -4.09 -48.16 30.82
C PHE A 542 -4.47 -46.72 31.17
N ILE A 543 -5.65 -46.52 31.77
CA ILE A 543 -6.11 -45.18 32.20
C ILE A 543 -5.16 -44.56 33.23
N GLY A 544 -4.74 -45.34 34.23
CA GLY A 544 -3.82 -44.91 35.28
C GLY A 544 -2.45 -44.50 34.72
N ARG A 545 -1.93 -45.24 33.73
CA ARG A 545 -0.70 -44.88 33.03
C ARG A 545 -0.90 -43.62 32.18
N ALA A 546 -1.95 -43.58 31.34
CA ALA A 546 -2.23 -42.44 30.47
C ALA A 546 -2.41 -41.14 31.26
N ALA A 547 -3.20 -41.15 32.35
CA ALA A 547 -3.41 -39.98 33.19
C ALA A 547 -2.12 -39.54 33.92
N GLY A 548 -1.30 -40.51 34.33
CA GLY A 548 -0.08 -40.23 35.06
C GLY A 548 1.06 -39.71 34.16
N GLU A 549 1.18 -40.20 32.93
CA GLU A 549 2.12 -39.63 31.93
C GLU A 549 1.81 -38.15 31.69
N ARG A 550 0.51 -37.81 31.62
CA ARG A 550 0.07 -36.40 31.56
C ARG A 550 0.43 -35.61 32.81
N ARG A 551 0.41 -36.23 33.99
CA ARG A 551 0.87 -35.60 35.24
C ARG A 551 2.37 -35.35 35.26
N CYS A 552 3.18 -36.29 34.75
CA CYS A 552 4.62 -36.07 34.59
C CYS A 552 4.92 -34.92 33.64
N ALA A 553 4.21 -34.84 32.51
CA ALA A 553 4.33 -33.73 31.57
C ALA A 553 3.97 -32.38 32.23
N ALA A 554 2.89 -32.37 33.03
CA ALA A 554 2.48 -31.19 33.77
C ALA A 554 3.50 -30.72 34.82
N LEU A 555 4.06 -31.66 35.58
CA LEU A 555 5.10 -31.36 36.57
C LEU A 555 6.39 -30.84 35.92
N ALA A 556 6.79 -31.41 34.78
CA ALA A 556 7.96 -30.97 34.04
C ALA A 556 7.84 -29.50 33.59
N GLN A 557 6.65 -29.09 33.16
CA GLN A 557 6.38 -27.74 32.68
C GLN A 557 6.17 -26.73 33.82
N GLN A 558 5.69 -27.18 34.99
CA GLN A 558 5.49 -26.34 36.16
C GLN A 558 5.97 -27.05 37.44
N PRO A 559 7.29 -26.95 37.75
CA PRO A 559 7.90 -27.64 38.87
C PRO A 559 7.24 -27.33 40.24
N GLY A 560 6.72 -26.12 40.41
CA GLY A 560 6.05 -25.68 41.63
C GLY A 560 4.85 -26.55 42.04
N LEU A 561 4.23 -27.28 41.12
CA LEU A 561 3.09 -28.16 41.36
C LEU A 561 3.28 -29.14 42.51
N LEU A 562 4.43 -29.81 42.56
CA LEU A 562 4.71 -30.80 43.59
C LEU A 562 4.81 -30.14 44.97
N LEU A 563 5.39 -28.93 45.03
CA LEU A 563 5.63 -28.21 46.28
C LEU A 563 4.36 -27.56 46.84
N TRP A 564 3.31 -27.46 46.03
CA TRP A 564 2.03 -26.88 46.43
C TRP A 564 1.04 -27.92 46.98
N LEU A 565 1.38 -29.21 46.94
CA LEU A 565 0.55 -30.29 47.47
C LEU A 565 0.83 -30.60 48.95
N PRO A 566 -0.12 -31.17 49.69
CA PRO A 566 0.12 -31.78 51.01
C PRO A 566 1.16 -32.90 50.96
N GLU A 567 1.89 -33.14 52.05
CA GLU A 567 3.04 -34.06 52.06
C GLU A 567 2.65 -35.53 51.81
N ASP A 568 1.50 -35.96 52.30
CA ASP A 568 0.88 -37.26 52.03
C ASP A 568 0.52 -37.43 50.54
N GLU A 569 -0.05 -36.41 49.91
CA GLU A 569 -0.32 -36.41 48.47
C GLU A 569 0.96 -36.33 47.62
N GLN A 570 2.01 -35.67 48.11
CA GLN A 570 3.32 -35.65 47.45
C GLN A 570 3.94 -37.05 47.38
N VAL A 571 3.82 -37.85 48.43
CA VAL A 571 4.31 -39.24 48.45
C VAL A 571 3.55 -40.08 47.43
N LEU A 572 2.22 -40.04 47.46
CA LEU A 572 1.38 -40.79 46.52
C LEU A 572 1.62 -40.39 45.06
N LEU A 573 1.81 -39.10 44.79
CA LEU A 573 2.14 -38.61 43.46
C LEU A 573 3.52 -39.08 43.01
N ALA A 574 4.50 -39.07 43.91
CA ALA A 574 5.85 -39.54 43.63
C ALA A 574 5.86 -41.06 43.34
N GLU A 575 5.11 -41.85 44.10
CA GLU A 575 4.94 -43.29 43.90
C GLU A 575 4.30 -43.60 42.55
N TRP A 576 3.23 -42.87 42.20
CA TRP A 576 2.59 -43.00 40.90
C TRP A 576 3.56 -42.69 39.75
N MET A 577 4.34 -41.61 39.88
CA MET A 577 5.36 -41.25 38.89
C MET A 577 6.49 -42.29 38.80
N LEU A 578 6.90 -42.87 39.92
CA LEU A 578 7.91 -43.93 39.96
C LEU A 578 7.42 -45.19 39.24
N TRP A 579 6.15 -45.56 39.39
CA TRP A 579 5.54 -46.67 38.65
C TRP A 579 5.56 -46.45 37.13
N ILE A 580 5.23 -45.23 36.68
CA ILE A 580 5.24 -44.89 35.24
C ILE A 580 6.66 -44.88 34.69
N GLY A 581 7.59 -44.26 35.42
CA GLY A 581 8.99 -44.20 35.03
C GLY A 581 9.70 -45.55 35.18
N GLY A 582 9.16 -46.51 35.94
CA GLY A 582 9.74 -47.81 36.26
C GLY A 582 10.97 -47.77 37.18
N SER A 583 11.72 -46.67 37.20
CA SER A 583 12.84 -46.42 38.12
C SER A 583 13.10 -44.93 38.27
N LEU A 584 13.74 -44.52 39.37
CA LEU A 584 14.07 -43.11 39.60
C LEU A 584 14.94 -42.48 38.49
N PRO A 585 15.98 -43.14 37.94
CA PRO A 585 16.75 -42.59 36.81
C PRO A 585 15.94 -42.46 35.52
N ALA A 586 14.99 -43.38 35.28
CA ALA A 586 14.12 -43.33 34.11
C ALA A 586 13.03 -42.26 34.26
N LEU A 587 12.49 -42.07 35.47
CA LEU A 587 11.59 -40.96 35.78
C LEU A 587 12.27 -39.60 35.58
N ARG A 588 13.53 -39.44 36.02
CA ARG A 588 14.29 -38.20 35.75
C ARG A 588 14.47 -37.95 34.26
N ARG A 589 14.77 -38.99 33.48
CA ARG A 589 14.84 -38.90 32.00
C ARG A 589 13.49 -38.53 31.41
N LEU A 590 12.41 -39.14 31.90
CA LEU A 590 11.05 -38.86 31.46
C LEU A 590 10.64 -37.41 31.75
N LEU A 591 10.91 -36.87 32.94
CA LEU A 591 10.63 -35.47 33.28
C LEU A 591 11.46 -34.49 32.44
N ARG A 592 12.74 -34.80 32.20
CA ARG A 592 13.61 -34.00 31.31
C ARG A 592 13.12 -34.02 29.86
N ASN A 593 12.76 -35.19 29.34
CA ASN A 593 12.20 -35.34 28.00
C ASN A 593 10.85 -34.60 27.86
N ASN A 594 10.11 -34.43 28.95
CA ASN A 594 8.89 -33.63 28.99
C ASN A 594 9.12 -32.12 29.23
N GLY A 595 10.38 -31.66 29.24
CA GLY A 595 10.73 -30.24 29.26
C GLY A 595 11.12 -29.67 30.62
N LEU A 596 11.41 -30.51 31.63
CA LEU A 596 11.92 -30.04 32.92
C LEU A 596 13.31 -29.40 32.75
N GLN A 597 13.42 -28.10 33.01
CA GLN A 597 14.68 -27.36 32.89
C GLN A 597 15.62 -27.64 34.07
N ASP A 598 16.94 -27.61 33.84
CA ASP A 598 17.96 -27.79 34.90
C ASP A 598 18.23 -26.49 35.71
N ASP A 599 17.28 -25.57 35.72
CA ASP A 599 17.32 -24.31 36.47
C ASP A 599 17.06 -24.53 37.97
N VAL A 600 17.08 -23.44 38.75
CA VAL A 600 16.86 -23.50 40.21
C VAL A 600 15.53 -24.22 40.54
N SER A 601 14.49 -23.99 39.75
CA SER A 601 13.16 -24.59 39.97
C SER A 601 13.15 -26.09 39.71
N GLY A 602 13.77 -26.55 38.62
CA GLY A 602 13.84 -27.98 38.30
C GLY A 602 14.73 -28.78 39.25
N GLN A 603 15.83 -28.20 39.72
CA GLN A 603 16.69 -28.86 40.72
C GLN A 603 15.99 -29.05 42.06
N ILE A 604 15.19 -28.08 42.49
CA ILE A 604 14.39 -28.17 43.74
C ILE A 604 13.41 -29.36 43.66
N VAL A 605 12.72 -29.54 42.54
CA VAL A 605 11.76 -30.65 42.37
C VAL A 605 12.45 -32.01 42.33
N LEU A 606 13.55 -32.13 41.58
CA LEU A 606 14.30 -33.38 41.53
C LEU A 606 14.87 -33.77 42.88
N HIS A 607 15.33 -32.80 43.69
CA HIS A 607 15.78 -33.04 45.04
C HIS A 607 14.63 -33.53 45.95
N ARG A 608 13.45 -32.90 45.87
CA ARG A 608 12.27 -33.31 46.65
C ARG A 608 11.80 -34.73 46.28
N LEU A 609 11.71 -35.06 44.99
CA LEU A 609 11.34 -36.40 44.53
C LEU A 609 12.31 -37.47 45.03
N ASN A 610 13.61 -37.18 45.06
CA ASN A 610 14.60 -38.12 45.60
C ASN A 610 14.37 -38.37 47.09
N GLY A 611 14.06 -37.34 47.86
CA GLY A 611 13.76 -37.48 49.29
C GLY A 611 12.52 -38.35 49.53
N LEU A 612 11.44 -38.11 48.77
CA LEU A 612 10.17 -38.84 48.89
C LEU A 612 10.30 -40.32 48.47
N LEU A 613 11.15 -40.62 47.49
CA LEU A 613 11.27 -41.95 46.90
C LEU A 613 12.44 -42.78 47.44
N SER A 614 13.13 -42.30 48.48
CA SER A 614 14.31 -42.94 49.08
C SER A 614 14.11 -44.41 49.48
N HIS A 615 12.86 -44.81 49.74
CA HIS A 615 12.48 -46.15 50.22
C HIS A 615 11.38 -46.83 49.40
N ALA A 616 10.96 -46.24 48.28
CA ALA A 616 9.86 -46.75 47.47
C ALA A 616 10.37 -47.75 46.41
N ALA A 617 9.71 -48.92 46.33
CA ALA A 617 9.91 -49.88 45.25
C ALA A 617 8.76 -49.77 44.23
N PRO A 618 9.04 -49.80 42.91
CA PRO A 618 8.00 -49.82 41.89
C PRO A 618 7.24 -51.14 41.99
N THR A 619 6.00 -51.09 42.45
CA THR A 619 5.07 -52.23 42.46
C THR A 619 3.95 -51.96 41.49
N THR A 620 3.40 -53.01 40.87
CA THR A 620 2.20 -52.87 40.04
C THR A 620 1.04 -52.50 40.96
N PRO A 621 0.38 -51.35 40.76
CA PRO A 621 -0.71 -50.92 41.62
C PRO A 621 -1.91 -51.86 41.44
N ASP A 622 -2.68 -52.08 42.49
CA ASP A 622 -4.00 -52.69 42.34
C ASP A 622 -5.03 -51.64 41.88
N ALA A 623 -6.23 -52.10 41.52
CA ALA A 623 -7.30 -51.22 41.03
C ALA A 623 -7.67 -50.11 42.02
N ARG A 624 -7.56 -50.36 43.33
CA ARG A 624 -7.86 -49.39 44.37
C ARG A 624 -6.80 -48.29 44.44
N THR A 625 -5.53 -48.67 44.44
CA THR A 625 -4.39 -47.72 44.45
C THR A 625 -4.43 -46.81 43.22
N MET A 626 -4.81 -47.34 42.05
CA MET A 626 -4.99 -46.51 40.85
C MET A 626 -6.11 -45.48 40.99
N LEU A 627 -7.25 -45.86 41.57
CA LEU A 627 -8.34 -44.92 41.82
C LEU A 627 -7.92 -43.85 42.82
N GLU A 628 -7.20 -44.22 43.88
CA GLU A 628 -6.65 -43.28 44.87
C GLU A 628 -5.68 -42.28 44.20
N TRP A 629 -4.76 -42.73 43.35
CA TRP A 629 -3.86 -41.84 42.60
C TRP A 629 -4.59 -40.84 41.71
N LEU A 630 -5.67 -41.26 41.04
CA LEU A 630 -6.47 -40.38 40.20
C LEU A 630 -7.21 -39.27 40.99
N THR A 631 -7.29 -39.37 42.32
CA THR A 631 -7.88 -38.34 43.18
C THR A 631 -6.93 -37.21 43.57
N ILE A 632 -5.61 -37.35 43.41
CA ILE A 632 -4.61 -36.33 43.76
C ILE A 632 -4.80 -35.08 42.89
N ARG A 633 -4.86 -33.87 43.49
CA ARG A 633 -5.28 -32.61 42.82
C ARG A 633 -4.46 -31.39 43.28
N PRO A 634 -4.05 -30.47 42.38
CA PRO A 634 -3.43 -29.22 42.79
C PRO A 634 -4.41 -28.33 43.57
N PRO A 635 -3.90 -27.38 44.39
CA PRO A 635 -4.75 -26.43 45.10
C PRO A 635 -5.73 -25.68 44.19
N GLY A 636 -6.98 -25.56 44.63
CA GLY A 636 -8.05 -24.90 43.87
C GLY A 636 -8.81 -25.79 42.88
N ILE A 637 -8.51 -27.09 42.82
CA ILE A 637 -9.16 -28.07 41.95
C ILE A 637 -10.01 -29.04 42.79
N GLU A 638 -11.29 -29.14 42.45
CA GLU A 638 -12.31 -29.89 43.19
C GLU A 638 -12.58 -31.28 42.60
N ARG A 639 -12.24 -31.52 41.33
CA ARG A 639 -12.46 -32.82 40.66
C ARG A 639 -11.46 -33.13 39.55
N THR A 640 -11.20 -34.41 39.35
CA THR A 640 -10.54 -34.95 38.14
C THR A 640 -11.62 -35.42 37.18
N HIS A 641 -11.50 -35.10 35.89
CA HIS A 641 -12.45 -35.53 34.87
C HIS A 641 -11.74 -36.19 33.69
N LEU A 642 -11.98 -37.48 33.48
CA LEU A 642 -11.45 -38.25 32.37
C LEU A 642 -12.25 -37.95 31.10
N ILE A 643 -11.56 -37.49 30.06
CA ILE A 643 -12.16 -37.25 28.74
C ILE A 643 -11.67 -38.36 27.83
N VAL A 644 -12.51 -39.35 27.59
CA VAL A 644 -12.10 -40.57 26.88
C VAL A 644 -12.60 -40.51 25.45
N ILE A 645 -11.70 -40.70 24.50
CA ILE A 645 -12.00 -40.65 23.07
C ILE A 645 -11.74 -42.04 22.49
N ASP A 646 -12.75 -42.64 21.92
CA ASP A 646 -12.67 -43.90 21.20
C ASP A 646 -12.82 -43.67 19.70
N ASP A 647 -11.79 -44.07 18.96
CA ASP A 647 -11.67 -43.87 17.53
C ASP A 647 -11.36 -45.16 16.75
N VAL A 648 -11.28 -46.31 17.45
CA VAL A 648 -10.93 -47.62 16.88
C VAL A 648 -12.12 -48.61 16.91
N GLY A 649 -13.07 -48.48 17.86
CA GLY A 649 -14.36 -49.18 17.79
C GLY A 649 -14.99 -49.61 19.12
N ASP A 650 -16.25 -50.06 19.03
CA ASP A 650 -17.19 -50.29 20.15
C ASP A 650 -16.69 -51.20 21.30
N ASP A 651 -15.75 -52.11 21.06
CA ASP A 651 -15.29 -53.06 22.10
C ASP A 651 -14.47 -52.39 23.20
N ARG A 652 -13.61 -51.44 22.85
CA ARG A 652 -12.81 -50.67 23.83
C ARG A 652 -13.69 -49.69 24.60
N ALA A 653 -14.60 -49.01 23.90
CA ALA A 653 -15.63 -48.17 24.51
C ALA A 653 -16.51 -48.97 25.50
N ARG A 654 -16.90 -50.20 25.16
CA ARG A 654 -17.67 -51.09 26.05
C ARG A 654 -16.89 -51.51 27.29
N GLN A 655 -15.60 -51.81 27.15
CA GLN A 655 -14.74 -52.13 28.29
C GLN A 655 -14.57 -50.92 29.23
N PHE A 656 -14.35 -49.73 28.68
CA PHE A 656 -14.29 -48.50 29.46
C PHE A 656 -15.62 -48.18 30.15
N ALA A 657 -16.75 -48.35 29.46
CA ALA A 657 -18.07 -48.09 30.01
C ALA A 657 -18.38 -48.92 31.28
N ARG A 658 -17.79 -50.11 31.42
CA ARG A 658 -17.91 -50.93 32.63
C ARG A 658 -17.17 -50.35 33.84
N LEU A 659 -16.14 -49.53 33.63
CA LEU A 659 -15.36 -48.87 34.70
C LEU A 659 -15.97 -47.55 35.18
N ILE A 660 -16.86 -46.95 34.39
CA ILE A 660 -17.52 -45.67 34.71
C ILE A 660 -18.13 -45.66 36.12
N PRO A 661 -18.89 -46.69 36.56
CA PRO A 661 -19.47 -46.70 37.91
C PRO A 661 -18.43 -46.68 39.03
N ASP A 662 -17.28 -47.35 38.84
CA ASP A 662 -16.21 -47.41 39.83
C ASP A 662 -15.47 -46.07 39.92
N LEU A 663 -15.20 -45.44 38.77
CA LEU A 663 -14.63 -44.09 38.68
C LEU A 663 -15.54 -43.04 39.34
N GLN A 664 -16.85 -43.10 39.08
CA GLN A 664 -17.82 -42.19 39.69
C GLN A 664 -17.91 -42.36 41.20
N ARG A 665 -17.86 -43.61 41.70
CA ARG A 665 -17.81 -43.89 43.15
C ARG A 665 -16.55 -43.32 43.82
N ALA A 666 -15.43 -43.25 43.10
CA ALA A 666 -14.20 -42.60 43.55
C ALA A 666 -14.21 -41.06 43.40
N GLY A 667 -15.33 -40.46 42.94
CA GLY A 667 -15.43 -39.01 42.74
C GLY A 667 -14.67 -38.51 41.50
N ILE A 668 -14.42 -39.38 40.52
CA ILE A 668 -13.79 -39.06 39.24
C ILE A 668 -14.88 -38.87 38.18
N GLY A 669 -14.92 -37.69 37.57
CA GLY A 669 -15.78 -37.42 36.43
C GLY A 669 -15.29 -38.19 35.20
N CYS A 670 -16.19 -38.63 34.33
CA CYS A 670 -15.79 -39.27 33.08
C CYS A 670 -16.80 -39.01 31.97
N THR A 671 -16.32 -38.67 30.78
CA THR A 671 -17.12 -38.57 29.56
C THR A 671 -16.46 -39.40 28.48
N LEU A 672 -17.21 -40.37 27.94
CA LEU A 672 -16.77 -41.19 26.81
C LEU A 672 -17.35 -40.62 25.51
N PHE A 673 -16.48 -40.25 24.58
CA PHE A 673 -16.80 -39.89 23.21
C PHE A 673 -16.49 -41.08 22.30
N THR A 674 -17.45 -41.51 21.50
CA THR A 674 -17.28 -42.66 20.60
C THR A 674 -18.08 -42.45 19.32
N ALA A 675 -17.63 -43.05 18.22
CA ALA A 675 -18.36 -43.03 16.95
C ALA A 675 -19.40 -44.15 16.93
N SER A 676 -20.67 -43.89 16.56
CA SER A 676 -21.66 -44.98 16.47
C SER A 676 -21.34 -45.90 15.31
N ALA A 677 -20.84 -47.11 15.57
CA ALA A 677 -20.55 -48.05 14.50
C ALA A 677 -21.71 -49.02 14.17
N TYR A 678 -22.67 -49.30 15.06
CA TYR A 678 -23.63 -50.40 14.83
C TYR A 678 -25.10 -50.17 15.25
N PRO A 679 -26.07 -50.74 14.51
CA PRO A 679 -27.42 -50.98 15.02
C PRO A 679 -27.34 -52.07 16.10
N GLY A 680 -27.40 -51.66 17.37
CA GLY A 680 -27.21 -52.51 18.56
C GLY A 680 -26.17 -51.98 19.56
N GLY A 681 -25.37 -50.97 19.19
CA GLY A 681 -24.48 -50.23 20.09
C GLY A 681 -25.22 -49.20 20.96
N PHE A 682 -24.49 -48.41 21.75
CA PHE A 682 -25.00 -47.36 22.67
C PHE A 682 -26.02 -46.36 22.06
N GLY A 683 -26.25 -46.40 20.75
CA GLY A 683 -27.13 -45.50 19.99
C GLY A 683 -28.64 -45.74 20.05
N GLN A 684 -29.15 -46.80 20.72
CA GLN A 684 -30.61 -47.06 20.75
C GLN A 684 -31.35 -46.66 22.03
N SER A 685 -30.67 -46.52 23.18
CA SER A 685 -31.29 -45.94 24.40
C SER A 685 -30.22 -45.57 25.43
N GLY A 686 -30.08 -44.27 25.71
CA GLY A 686 -29.26 -43.75 26.81
C GLY A 686 -28.06 -42.86 26.43
N SER A 687 -27.61 -42.83 25.18
CA SER A 687 -26.48 -41.96 24.75
C SER A 687 -26.89 -40.54 24.39
N ILE A 688 -25.95 -39.60 24.50
CA ILE A 688 -26.10 -38.22 24.02
C ILE A 688 -25.66 -38.19 22.56
N ARG A 689 -26.58 -37.99 21.63
CA ARG A 689 -26.24 -37.81 20.20
C ARG A 689 -25.73 -36.39 19.98
N LEU A 690 -24.45 -36.25 19.69
CA LEU A 690 -23.81 -34.96 19.44
C LEU A 690 -24.42 -34.31 18.19
N ARG A 691 -24.93 -33.09 18.36
CA ARG A 691 -25.49 -32.28 17.28
C ARG A 691 -25.19 -30.80 17.53
N TRP A 692 -24.69 -30.16 16.50
CA TRP A 692 -24.47 -28.72 16.44
C TRP A 692 -25.68 -28.05 15.82
N SER A 693 -26.10 -26.89 16.35
CA SER A 693 -27.07 -26.03 15.66
C SER A 693 -26.41 -25.29 14.49
N GLU A 694 -27.22 -24.77 13.56
CA GLU A 694 -26.72 -24.03 12.39
C GLU A 694 -25.83 -22.85 12.80
N GLN A 695 -26.25 -22.07 13.80
CA GLN A 695 -25.47 -20.94 14.31
C GLN A 695 -24.15 -21.38 14.94
N GLU A 696 -24.12 -22.52 15.63
CA GLU A 696 -22.89 -23.06 16.22
C GLU A 696 -21.95 -23.60 15.15
N LEU A 697 -22.48 -24.24 14.11
CA LEU A 697 -21.69 -24.68 12.97
C LEU A 697 -21.07 -23.49 12.24
N LEU A 698 -21.85 -22.43 11.97
CA LEU A 698 -21.34 -21.20 11.37
C LEU A 698 -20.21 -20.61 12.21
N SER A 699 -20.43 -20.48 13.53
CA SER A 699 -19.43 -19.94 14.45
C SER A 699 -18.15 -20.78 14.51
N LEU A 700 -18.24 -22.11 14.44
CA LEU A 700 -17.08 -22.99 14.37
C LEU A 700 -16.32 -22.84 13.05
N LEU A 701 -17.04 -22.66 11.94
CA LEU A 701 -16.43 -22.44 10.63
C LEU A 701 -15.74 -21.08 10.58
N ASP A 702 -16.40 -20.02 11.02
CA ASP A 702 -15.79 -18.69 11.16
C ASP A 702 -14.56 -18.75 12.06
N SER A 703 -14.59 -19.54 13.14
CA SER A 703 -13.43 -19.73 14.01
C SER A 703 -12.27 -20.44 13.31
N ALA A 704 -12.55 -21.41 12.44
CA ALA A 704 -11.55 -22.08 11.61
C ALA A 704 -10.89 -21.08 10.64
N VAL A 705 -11.71 -20.29 9.94
CA VAL A 705 -11.25 -19.25 9.00
C VAL A 705 -10.44 -18.16 9.70
N ALA A 706 -10.94 -17.67 10.83
CA ALA A 706 -10.30 -16.63 11.62
C ALA A 706 -8.96 -17.07 12.25
N VAL A 707 -8.68 -18.37 12.31
CA VAL A 707 -7.39 -18.91 12.76
C VAL A 707 -6.42 -19.03 11.59
N SER A 708 -6.92 -19.38 10.42
CA SER A 708 -6.10 -19.45 9.22
C SER A 708 -5.61 -18.07 8.73
N ARG A 709 -6.43 -17.00 8.88
CA ARG A 709 -6.18 -15.65 8.33
C ARG A 709 -6.16 -14.51 9.35
N GLY A 710 -6.66 -14.73 10.58
CA GLY A 710 -6.82 -13.69 11.60
C GLY A 710 -8.30 -13.25 11.81
N PRO A 711 -8.60 -12.55 12.92
CA PRO A 711 -9.98 -12.39 13.46
C PRO A 711 -10.91 -11.45 12.68
N VAL A 712 -10.45 -10.85 11.57
CA VAL A 712 -11.19 -9.80 10.85
C VAL A 712 -12.00 -10.36 9.68
N GLN A 713 -11.72 -11.58 9.25
CA GLN A 713 -12.34 -12.16 8.07
C GLN A 713 -13.29 -13.31 8.40
N HIS A 714 -14.39 -13.36 7.66
CA HIS A 714 -15.47 -14.31 7.80
C HIS A 714 -15.37 -15.42 6.76
N LEU A 715 -16.12 -16.52 6.97
CA LEU A 715 -16.22 -17.60 6.00
C LEU A 715 -16.55 -17.13 4.58
N LEU A 716 -17.35 -16.06 4.46
CA LEU A 716 -17.75 -15.45 3.19
C LEU A 716 -16.56 -14.85 2.41
N ASP A 717 -15.52 -14.37 3.10
CA ASP A 717 -14.33 -13.76 2.46
C ASP A 717 -13.41 -14.79 1.78
N LEU A 718 -13.61 -16.08 2.07
CA LEU A 718 -12.87 -17.19 1.46
C LEU A 718 -13.64 -17.88 0.33
N VAL A 719 -14.94 -17.62 0.25
CA VAL A 719 -15.79 -18.15 -0.81
C VAL A 719 -15.93 -17.03 -1.83
N GLU A 720 -15.08 -17.03 -2.86
CA GLU A 720 -15.25 -16.12 -4.00
C GLU A 720 -16.54 -16.49 -4.74
N LEU A 721 -17.65 -15.88 -4.33
CA LEU A 721 -18.93 -16.02 -5.01
C LEU A 721 -18.91 -15.10 -6.22
N SER A 722 -18.64 -15.69 -7.39
CA SER A 722 -18.54 -14.96 -8.66
C SER A 722 -19.89 -14.44 -9.18
N ASP A 723 -20.99 -14.66 -8.46
CA ASP A 723 -22.33 -14.22 -8.86
C ASP A 723 -22.94 -13.25 -7.82
N PRO A 724 -23.00 -11.94 -8.12
CA PRO A 724 -23.62 -10.94 -7.24
C PRO A 724 -25.15 -11.11 -7.11
N SER A 725 -25.76 -12.09 -7.81
CA SER A 725 -27.19 -12.40 -7.72
C SER A 725 -27.54 -13.59 -6.81
N ALA A 726 -26.56 -14.37 -6.37
CA ALA A 726 -26.77 -15.39 -5.35
C ALA A 726 -26.74 -14.73 -3.96
N ASP A 727 -27.76 -14.99 -3.15
CA ASP A 727 -27.73 -14.61 -1.73
C ASP A 727 -26.59 -15.40 -1.06
N GLU A 728 -25.44 -14.76 -0.89
CA GLU A 728 -24.20 -15.34 -0.36
C GLU A 728 -24.45 -15.98 1.02
N GLU A 729 -25.30 -15.33 1.82
CA GLU A 729 -25.75 -15.80 3.12
C GLU A 729 -26.67 -17.03 2.96
N GLY A 730 -27.56 -17.01 1.96
CA GLY A 730 -28.41 -18.14 1.60
C GLY A 730 -27.64 -19.42 1.26
N PHE A 731 -26.56 -19.31 0.48
CA PHE A 731 -25.73 -20.47 0.09
C PHE A 731 -25.03 -21.12 1.30
N VAL A 732 -24.40 -20.31 2.17
CA VAL A 732 -23.76 -20.81 3.39
C VAL A 732 -24.81 -21.47 4.30
N MET A 733 -25.97 -20.83 4.48
CA MET A 733 -27.04 -21.37 5.31
C MET A 733 -27.58 -22.71 4.76
N ASP A 734 -27.61 -22.90 3.45
CA ASP A 734 -28.02 -24.17 2.87
C ASP A 734 -27.00 -25.28 3.09
N ILE A 735 -25.69 -25.00 3.00
CA ILE A 735 -24.65 -25.97 3.41
C ILE A 735 -24.83 -26.40 4.87
N LEU A 736 -25.06 -25.44 5.77
CA LEU A 736 -25.24 -25.70 7.19
C LEU A 736 -26.48 -26.55 7.48
N LYS A 737 -27.62 -26.25 6.83
CA LYS A 737 -28.84 -27.07 6.94
C LYS A 737 -28.60 -28.51 6.48
N HIS A 738 -27.88 -28.71 5.39
CA HIS A 738 -27.64 -30.03 4.80
C HIS A 738 -26.56 -30.83 5.53
N ALA A 739 -25.71 -30.19 6.33
CA ALA A 739 -24.77 -30.84 7.21
C ALA A 739 -25.44 -31.60 8.39
N ARG A 740 -26.75 -31.41 8.60
CA ARG A 740 -27.55 -32.10 9.64
C ARG A 740 -26.96 -32.00 11.05
N GLY A 741 -26.36 -30.85 11.36
CA GLY A 741 -25.76 -30.59 12.67
C GLY A 741 -24.42 -31.28 12.91
N SER A 742 -23.66 -31.64 11.87
CA SER A 742 -22.30 -32.19 11.97
C SER A 742 -21.28 -31.23 11.38
N PHE A 743 -20.29 -30.82 12.17
CA PHE A 743 -19.25 -29.89 11.73
C PHE A 743 -18.26 -30.57 10.79
N ALA A 744 -17.91 -31.82 11.06
CA ALA A 744 -17.15 -32.67 10.15
C ALA A 744 -17.77 -32.71 8.74
N ARG A 745 -19.11 -32.83 8.67
CA ARG A 745 -19.84 -32.84 7.41
C ARG A 745 -19.84 -31.48 6.74
N SER A 746 -20.02 -30.39 7.49
CA SER A 746 -19.90 -29.03 6.94
C SER A 746 -18.52 -28.79 6.32
N LEU A 747 -17.43 -29.09 7.05
CA LEU A 747 -16.07 -28.95 6.52
C LEU A 747 -15.86 -29.79 5.26
N THR A 748 -16.39 -31.02 5.23
CA THR A 748 -16.30 -31.88 4.03
C THR A 748 -17.00 -31.26 2.83
N ILE A 749 -18.20 -30.70 3.02
CA ILE A 749 -18.95 -30.03 1.96
C ILE A 749 -18.18 -28.78 1.48
N PHE A 750 -17.68 -27.94 2.39
CA PHE A 750 -16.88 -26.77 2.05
C PHE A 750 -15.55 -27.12 1.36
N ARG A 751 -14.83 -28.13 1.85
CA ARG A 751 -13.58 -28.60 1.23
C ARG A 751 -13.82 -29.10 -0.19
N ARG A 752 -14.92 -29.81 -0.44
CA ARG A 752 -15.28 -30.29 -1.79
C ARG A 752 -15.65 -29.12 -2.71
N ALA A 753 -16.44 -28.16 -2.20
CA ALA A 753 -16.76 -26.94 -2.93
C ALA A 753 -15.49 -26.15 -3.30
N LEU A 754 -14.55 -26.01 -2.35
CA LEU A 754 -13.25 -25.39 -2.57
C LEU A 754 -12.41 -26.17 -3.59
N ALA A 755 -12.25 -27.49 -3.42
CA ALA A 755 -11.46 -28.31 -4.35
C ALA A 755 -12.00 -28.25 -5.78
N HIS A 756 -13.32 -28.22 -5.94
CA HIS A 756 -13.96 -28.05 -7.24
C HIS A 756 -13.68 -26.66 -7.83
N HIS A 757 -13.86 -25.60 -7.04
CA HIS A 757 -13.54 -24.23 -7.43
C HIS A 757 -12.06 -24.06 -7.86
N LEU A 758 -11.13 -24.68 -7.14
CA LEU A 758 -9.70 -24.68 -7.48
C LEU A 758 -9.39 -25.48 -8.76
N ALA A 759 -10.06 -26.60 -8.98
CA ALA A 759 -9.93 -27.36 -10.22
C ALA A 759 -10.46 -26.58 -11.44
N VAL A 760 -11.46 -25.73 -11.22
CA VAL A 760 -12.12 -24.89 -12.24
C VAL A 760 -11.32 -23.63 -12.60
N TYR A 761 -10.66 -22.99 -11.63
CA TYR A 761 -9.85 -21.78 -11.86
C TYR A 761 -8.60 -22.00 -12.73
N LEU A 762 -8.19 -23.26 -12.95
CA LEU A 762 -7.11 -23.62 -13.87
C LEU A 762 -7.44 -23.38 -15.36
N ASP A 763 -8.71 -23.22 -15.72
CA ASP A 763 -9.11 -23.06 -17.12
C ASP A 763 -10.14 -21.93 -17.27
N GLN A 764 -9.69 -20.67 -17.20
CA GLN A 764 -10.53 -19.46 -17.04
C GLN A 764 -11.50 -19.12 -18.20
N ASN A 765 -11.71 -20.00 -19.19
CA ASN A 765 -12.35 -19.63 -20.47
C ASN A 765 -13.64 -20.39 -20.85
N ASP A 766 -14.20 -21.28 -20.02
CA ASP A 766 -15.46 -21.99 -20.36
C ASP A 766 -16.72 -21.25 -19.87
N PRO A 767 -17.65 -20.81 -20.73
CA PRO A 767 -18.94 -20.26 -20.30
C PRO A 767 -19.85 -21.27 -19.57
N ALA A 768 -19.51 -22.56 -19.50
CA ALA A 768 -20.10 -23.53 -18.58
C ALA A 768 -19.77 -23.25 -17.09
N TYR A 769 -18.81 -22.35 -16.80
CA TYR A 769 -18.35 -21.96 -15.44
C TYR A 769 -19.30 -21.07 -14.64
N ARG A 770 -20.59 -21.10 -14.94
CA ARG A 770 -21.57 -20.55 -14.00
C ARG A 770 -21.92 -21.63 -12.99
N PHE A 771 -21.80 -21.28 -11.72
CA PHE A 771 -22.36 -21.96 -10.54
C PHE A 771 -21.45 -22.99 -9.83
N LEU A 772 -21.31 -22.81 -8.51
CA LEU A 772 -21.64 -23.91 -7.58
C LEU A 772 -23.14 -24.18 -7.77
N ASN A 773 -23.55 -25.03 -8.71
CA ASN A 773 -24.97 -25.24 -8.99
C ASN A 773 -25.64 -26.00 -7.84
N GLU A 774 -26.94 -25.82 -7.67
CA GLU A 774 -27.80 -26.62 -6.79
C GLU A 774 -27.59 -28.13 -7.04
N ASN A 775 -27.29 -28.54 -8.29
CA ASN A 775 -26.94 -29.91 -8.66
C ASN A 775 -25.58 -30.40 -8.11
N ASP A 776 -24.59 -29.51 -8.02
CA ASP A 776 -23.25 -29.84 -7.48
C ASP A 776 -23.27 -29.88 -5.96
N PHE A 777 -24.07 -29.00 -5.36
CA PHE A 777 -24.44 -29.08 -3.95
C PHE A 777 -25.15 -30.40 -3.63
N ILE A 778 -26.14 -30.79 -4.43
CA ILE A 778 -26.83 -32.09 -4.33
C ILE A 778 -25.81 -33.23 -4.46
N ALA A 779 -24.95 -33.24 -5.48
CA ALA A 779 -23.93 -34.27 -5.66
C ALA A 779 -22.97 -34.38 -4.44
N ALA A 780 -22.46 -33.26 -3.95
CA ALA A 780 -21.58 -33.21 -2.77
C ALA A 780 -22.28 -33.70 -1.49
N VAL A 781 -23.59 -33.44 -1.33
CA VAL A 781 -24.41 -33.86 -0.19
C VAL A 781 -24.79 -35.34 -0.23
N PHE A 782 -25.04 -35.90 -1.43
CA PHE A 782 -25.44 -37.30 -1.61
C PHE A 782 -24.27 -38.30 -1.55
N ASP A 783 -23.04 -37.88 -1.86
CA ASP A 783 -21.81 -38.69 -1.74
C ASP A 783 -21.27 -38.83 -0.29
N ILE A 784 -22.00 -38.36 0.72
CA ILE A 784 -21.64 -38.43 2.15
C ILE A 784 -22.49 -39.50 2.89
N ARG A 785 -23.26 -40.33 2.17
CA ARG A 785 -24.12 -41.36 2.78
C ARG A 785 -23.45 -42.71 2.93
#